data_AF-A0A7C1FJK7-F1
#
_entry.id   AF-A0A7C1FJK7-F1
#
_cell.length_a   1.000
_cell.length_b   1.000
_cell.length_c   1.000
_cell.angle_alpha   90.00
_cell.angle_beta   90.00
_cell.angle_gamma   90.00
#
_symmetry.space_group_name_H-M   'P 1'
#
loop_
_entity.id
_entity.type
_entity.pdbx_description
1 polymer ?
#
loop_
_entity_poly.entity_id
_entity_poly.type
_entity_poly.pdbx_seq_one_letter_code
_entity_poly.pdbx_strand_id
1 'polypeptide(L)'
;MDVTPLLYLIGAFLLGFIIAWFAGRGGPVYALEKASAEIEVLRQKLQNAENELRKTQGHLRENLATLDEMAEERRSLVQQLKAAGAELSNARAEIEQLRAALGRERDAHLLLKAELTHTRGAFSTTRQALTAQRIASLNRMGTDDIPERREEKAALAERPEGSEPDKRLAALEQEVALARAAADRLAEKEALVSAELFLRQRAYRDILAGGEDAMIAALAARDRALADAQAQLDSLRRDLGMFTAAGAQLAAALEKRNSEYTALLNRIAAEEAARRLETALTTEMQPVEEALTPADGLDLSEALAARTAELDDLRSEYERLKMALEQALADREALQQALEARVAEVGSLNDQVAAMHAELQALIAEKDALSLQLQTRIDSIAAARAKAEAELAALRQTYDALAQARDGLEAQLAACHNEVTALQNRVEALQGRLQHATREVDEARTELQMREAEIKRLQTELAEAAGWQQRAPAIAEFGRSISLVGETKLAAANSAIAMNLMPKAVRTPQDLGMVKGIGRVYEQRLYEAGIGTYWELANLSDEEMERILQVNPLQKLRIDFDAIRADAERLAQETNTVGQLWSGEAPDDFEPIKGIGKIYERRLYEAGIRTYRDLASTTPERLAEIIKPRPPAQPDFAHWIAQARQLAEATGQ
;
A
#
# COMPACT_ATOMS: atom_id res chain seq x y z
N MET A 1 62.62 85.78 24.24
CA MET A 1 61.17 85.62 24.05
C MET A 1 60.74 84.53 25.02
N ASP A 2 59.84 84.84 25.95
CA ASP A 2 59.36 83.90 26.95
C ASP A 2 58.61 82.73 26.27
N VAL A 3 59.20 81.54 26.36
CA VAL A 3 58.69 80.29 25.76
C VAL A 3 57.64 79.62 26.66
N THR A 4 57.48 80.12 27.88
CA THR A 4 56.56 79.65 28.93
C THR A 4 55.07 79.67 28.55
N PRO A 5 54.49 80.74 27.96
CA PRO A 5 53.07 80.73 27.56
C PRO A 5 52.79 79.73 26.42
N LEU A 6 53.75 79.50 25.51
CA LEU A 6 53.61 78.53 24.42
C LEU A 6 53.58 77.09 24.97
N LEU A 7 54.45 76.78 25.93
CA LEU A 7 54.48 75.48 26.60
C LEU A 7 53.21 75.19 27.41
N TYR A 8 52.65 76.19 28.10
CA TYR A 8 51.37 76.04 28.81
C TYR A 8 50.20 75.84 27.84
N LEU A 9 50.19 76.52 26.70
CA LEU A 9 49.15 76.35 25.68
C LEU A 9 49.20 74.96 25.04
N ILE A 10 50.41 74.47 24.74
CA ILE A 10 50.63 73.12 24.20
C ILE A 10 50.23 72.06 25.25
N GLY A 11 50.61 72.26 26.52
CA GLY A 11 50.23 71.38 27.62
C GLY A 11 48.72 71.32 27.85
N ALA A 12 48.04 72.48 27.83
CA ALA A 12 46.58 72.56 27.97
C ALA A 12 45.85 71.96 26.76
N PHE A 13 46.38 72.11 25.55
CA PHE A 13 45.83 71.52 24.34
C PHE A 13 45.98 70.00 24.33
N LEU A 14 47.14 69.47 24.73
CA LEU A 14 47.35 68.02 24.87
C LEU A 14 46.48 67.42 25.97
N LEU A 15 46.35 68.11 27.12
CA LEU A 15 45.47 67.67 28.21
C LEU A 15 44.00 67.66 27.77
N GLY A 16 43.55 68.73 27.10
CA GLY A 16 42.20 68.82 26.54
C GLY A 16 41.93 67.76 25.47
N PHE A 17 42.91 67.46 24.62
CA PHE A 17 42.83 66.41 23.61
C PHE A 17 42.73 65.01 24.22
N ILE A 18 43.52 64.71 25.26
CA ILE A 18 43.48 63.43 25.97
C ILE A 18 42.13 63.24 26.68
N ILE A 19 41.61 64.29 27.33
CA ILE A 19 40.30 64.24 27.99
C ILE A 19 39.18 64.07 26.96
N ALA A 20 39.23 64.79 25.83
CA ALA A 20 38.25 64.68 24.75
C ALA A 20 38.32 63.32 24.01
N TRP A 21 39.50 62.72 23.90
CA TRP A 21 39.68 61.39 23.30
C TRP A 21 39.12 60.29 24.21
N PHE A 22 39.27 60.41 25.53
CA PHE A 22 38.66 59.51 26.50
C PHE A 22 37.15 59.70 26.67
N ALA A 23 36.65 60.93 26.60
CA ALA A 23 35.24 61.27 26.81
C ALA A 23 34.38 61.30 25.52
N GLY A 24 35.01 61.34 24.35
CA GLY A 24 34.33 61.46 23.06
C GLY A 24 33.87 60.14 22.46
N ARG A 25 32.98 60.22 21.45
CA ARG A 25 32.39 59.12 20.66
C ARG A 25 33.39 58.14 20.00
N GLY A 26 34.69 58.38 20.11
CA GLY A 26 35.77 57.54 19.56
C GLY A 26 36.71 56.94 20.61
N GLY A 27 36.43 57.09 21.90
CA GLY A 27 37.29 56.58 22.97
C GLY A 27 37.17 55.06 23.17
N PRO A 28 38.20 54.43 23.78
CA PRO A 28 38.23 52.98 24.02
C PRO A 28 37.05 52.48 24.88
N VAL A 29 36.51 53.30 25.78
CA VAL A 29 35.33 52.95 26.61
C VAL A 29 34.08 52.76 25.76
N TYR A 30 33.80 53.69 24.84
CA TYR A 30 32.64 53.60 23.96
C TYR A 30 32.76 52.44 22.97
N ALA A 31 33.97 52.20 22.44
CA ALA A 31 34.24 51.06 21.59
C ALA A 31 34.02 49.72 22.31
N LEU A 32 34.39 49.64 23.59
CA LEU A 32 34.23 48.46 24.44
C LEU A 32 32.76 48.20 24.78
N GLU A 33 31.99 49.25 25.10
CA GLU A 33 30.55 49.14 25.33
C GLU A 33 29.82 48.66 24.07
N LYS A 34 30.15 49.23 22.91
CA LYS A 34 29.60 48.78 21.62
C LYS A 34 29.96 47.33 21.31
N ALA A 35 31.23 46.95 21.45
CA ALA A 35 31.67 45.57 21.23
C ALA A 35 30.99 44.58 22.19
N SER A 36 30.75 44.99 23.45
CA SER A 36 30.03 44.15 24.43
C SER A 36 28.56 43.94 24.05
N ALA A 37 27.88 44.96 23.53
CA ALA A 37 26.51 44.84 23.04
C ALA A 37 26.44 43.94 21.79
N GLU A 38 27.41 44.03 20.88
CA GLU A 38 27.51 43.16 19.70
C GLU A 38 27.71 41.69 20.09
N ILE A 39 28.53 41.38 21.11
CA ILE A 39 28.68 40.01 21.64
C ILE A 39 27.36 39.46 22.17
N GLU A 40 26.59 40.25 22.92
CA GLU A 40 25.33 39.77 23.49
C GLU A 40 24.32 39.41 22.38
N VAL A 41 24.27 40.23 21.32
CA VAL A 41 23.48 39.93 20.11
C VAL A 41 23.98 38.66 19.42
N LEU A 42 25.29 38.46 19.29
CA LEU A 42 25.87 37.25 18.70
C LEU A 42 25.57 36.00 19.53
N ARG A 43 25.60 36.09 20.87
CA ARG A 43 25.21 34.99 21.76
C ARG A 43 23.74 34.61 21.58
N GLN A 44 22.86 35.60 21.48
CA GLN A 44 21.44 35.34 21.25
C GLN A 44 21.21 34.69 19.88
N LYS A 45 21.90 35.16 18.83
CA LYS A 45 21.87 34.52 17.50
C LYS A 45 22.37 33.08 17.55
N LEU A 46 23.50 32.82 18.22
CA LEU A 46 24.07 31.50 18.39
C LEU A 46 23.08 30.56 19.09
N GLN A 47 22.47 31.02 20.18
CA GLN A 47 21.49 30.23 20.94
C GLN A 47 20.26 29.90 20.09
N ASN A 48 19.77 30.86 19.29
CA ASN A 48 18.66 30.62 18.36
C ASN A 48 19.04 29.59 17.27
N ALA A 49 20.22 29.71 16.69
CA ALA A 49 20.72 28.78 15.67
C ALA A 49 20.93 27.36 16.23
N GLU A 50 21.48 27.23 17.44
CA GLU A 50 21.65 25.95 18.13
C GLU A 50 20.29 25.29 18.46
N ASN A 51 19.28 26.08 18.82
CA ASN A 51 17.93 25.59 19.05
C ASN A 51 17.28 25.08 17.75
N GLU A 52 17.41 25.81 16.64
CA GLU A 52 16.93 25.35 15.34
C GLU A 52 17.67 24.10 14.85
N LEU A 53 18.98 24.00 15.11
CA LEU A 53 19.76 22.79 14.82
C LEU A 53 19.22 21.59 15.60
N ARG A 54 18.93 21.74 16.90
CA ARG A 54 18.34 20.65 17.72
C ARG A 54 16.96 20.23 17.20
N LYS A 55 16.10 21.19 16.82
CA LYS A 55 14.78 20.89 16.26
C LYS A 55 14.89 20.14 14.93
N THR A 56 15.73 20.61 14.02
CA THR A 56 15.94 19.96 12.71
C THR A 56 16.52 18.55 12.85
N GLN A 57 17.45 18.33 13.81
CA GLN A 57 17.93 16.99 14.16
C GLN A 57 16.82 16.08 14.70
N GLY A 58 15.93 16.62 15.55
CA GLY A 58 14.77 15.89 16.07
C GLY A 58 13.84 15.42 14.94
N HIS A 59 13.43 16.34 14.06
CA HIS A 59 12.58 16.02 12.92
C HIS A 59 13.24 15.05 11.92
N LEU A 60 14.56 15.15 11.73
CA LEU A 60 15.29 14.21 10.88
C LEU A 60 15.24 12.78 11.45
N ARG A 61 15.44 12.62 12.77
CA ARG A 61 15.35 11.32 13.44
C ARG A 61 13.95 10.73 13.34
N GLU A 62 12.92 11.55 13.54
CA GLU A 62 11.52 11.14 13.42
C GLU A 62 11.19 10.65 12.01
N ASN A 63 11.56 11.41 10.98
CA ASN A 63 11.32 11.01 9.58
C ASN A 63 12.12 9.78 9.14
N LEU A 64 13.31 9.55 9.72
CA LEU A 64 14.07 8.33 9.45
C LEU A 64 13.39 7.11 10.09
N ALA A 65 12.87 7.26 11.31
CA ALA A 65 12.11 6.19 11.96
C ALA A 65 10.82 5.83 11.17
N THR A 66 10.10 6.83 10.64
CA THR A 66 8.92 6.57 9.81
C THR A 66 9.29 5.91 8.47
N LEU A 67 10.44 6.25 7.88
CA LEU A 67 10.95 5.55 6.69
C LEU A 67 11.25 4.08 6.95
N ASP A 68 11.81 3.74 8.12
CA ASP A 68 12.08 2.36 8.51
C ASP A 68 10.77 1.57 8.71
N GLU A 69 9.76 2.17 9.35
CA GLU A 69 8.42 1.58 9.52
C GLU A 69 7.76 1.31 8.16
N MET A 70 7.75 2.30 7.27
CA MET A 70 7.21 2.18 5.91
C MET A 70 7.95 1.13 5.08
N ALA A 71 9.26 0.92 5.32
CA ALA A 71 10.02 -0.12 4.65
C ALA A 71 9.57 -1.53 5.08
N GLU A 72 9.23 -1.74 6.35
CA GLU A 72 8.65 -3.01 6.83
C GLU A 72 7.23 -3.22 6.30
N GLU A 73 6.39 -2.18 6.30
CA GLU A 73 5.04 -2.23 5.70
C GLU A 73 5.12 -2.62 4.22
N ARG A 74 6.02 -1.99 3.45
CA ARG A 74 6.25 -2.31 2.04
C ARG A 74 6.66 -3.77 1.85
N ARG A 75 7.54 -4.31 2.71
CA ARG A 75 7.92 -5.74 2.65
C ARG A 75 6.73 -6.65 2.93
N SER A 76 5.92 -6.32 3.93
CA SER A 76 4.69 -7.05 4.26
C SER A 76 3.72 -7.05 3.08
N LEU A 77 3.43 -5.88 2.49
CA LEU A 77 2.56 -5.76 1.32
C LEU A 77 3.06 -6.59 0.13
N VAL A 78 4.37 -6.56 -0.16
CA VAL A 78 4.96 -7.37 -1.24
C VAL A 78 4.82 -8.87 -0.96
N GLN A 79 4.96 -9.32 0.29
CA GLN A 79 4.74 -10.71 0.65
C GLN A 79 3.28 -11.12 0.47
N GLN A 80 2.33 -10.28 0.89
CA GLN A 80 0.90 -10.51 0.72
C GLN A 80 0.52 -10.58 -0.77
N LEU A 81 1.06 -9.68 -1.59
CA LEU A 81 0.83 -9.65 -3.04
C LEU A 81 1.37 -10.92 -3.71
N LYS A 82 2.54 -11.42 -3.28
CA LYS A 82 3.09 -12.69 -3.76
C LYS A 82 2.21 -13.88 -3.38
N ALA A 83 1.68 -13.91 -2.15
CA ALA A 83 0.75 -14.94 -1.71
C ALA A 83 -0.56 -14.92 -2.51
N ALA A 84 -1.19 -13.74 -2.63
CA ALA A 84 -2.40 -13.55 -3.43
C ALA A 84 -2.18 -13.94 -4.90
N GLY A 85 -1.02 -13.61 -5.48
CA GLY A 85 -0.65 -14.01 -6.85
C GLY A 85 -0.54 -15.54 -7.01
N ALA A 86 -0.02 -16.24 -6.02
CA ALA A 86 0.05 -17.71 -6.02
C ALA A 86 -1.34 -18.33 -5.92
N GLU A 87 -2.20 -17.84 -5.02
CA GLU A 87 -3.60 -18.28 -4.88
C GLU A 87 -4.39 -18.07 -6.17
N LEU A 88 -4.23 -16.91 -6.81
CA LEU A 88 -4.91 -16.58 -8.06
C LEU A 88 -4.43 -17.48 -9.22
N SER A 89 -3.15 -17.86 -9.22
CA SER A 89 -2.61 -18.84 -10.18
C SER A 89 -3.18 -20.25 -9.98
N ASN A 90 -3.35 -20.67 -8.72
CA ASN A 90 -3.94 -21.96 -8.37
C ASN A 90 -5.42 -22.00 -8.75
N ALA A 91 -6.19 -20.97 -8.36
CA ALA A 91 -7.59 -20.85 -8.72
C ALA A 91 -7.79 -20.85 -10.25
N ARG A 92 -6.91 -20.18 -11.00
CA ARG A 92 -6.94 -20.21 -12.47
C ARG A 92 -6.70 -21.63 -13.02
N ALA A 93 -5.74 -22.36 -12.47
CA ALA A 93 -5.47 -23.74 -12.87
C ALA A 93 -6.67 -24.66 -12.59
N GLU A 94 -7.30 -24.53 -11.42
CA GLU A 94 -8.51 -25.27 -11.05
C GLU A 94 -9.70 -24.94 -11.98
N ILE A 95 -9.91 -23.66 -12.32
CA ILE A 95 -10.94 -23.25 -13.28
C ILE A 95 -10.71 -23.91 -14.65
N GLU A 96 -9.47 -23.91 -15.15
CA GLU A 96 -9.15 -24.55 -16.44
C GLU A 96 -9.33 -26.07 -16.40
N GLN A 97 -8.96 -26.73 -15.30
CA GLN A 97 -9.20 -28.16 -15.12
C GLN A 97 -10.70 -28.49 -15.12
N LEU A 98 -11.52 -27.72 -14.39
CA LEU A 98 -12.97 -27.89 -14.36
C LEU A 98 -13.59 -27.62 -15.73
N ARG A 99 -13.12 -26.61 -16.48
CA ARG A 99 -13.57 -26.36 -17.86
C ARG A 99 -13.28 -27.55 -18.78
N ALA A 100 -12.08 -28.11 -18.69
CA ALA A 100 -11.70 -29.28 -19.49
C ALA A 100 -12.51 -30.54 -19.09
N ALA A 101 -12.81 -30.73 -17.81
CA ALA A 101 -13.69 -31.80 -17.35
C ALA A 101 -15.13 -31.61 -17.87
N LEU A 102 -15.66 -30.38 -17.79
CA LEU A 102 -16.99 -30.05 -18.31
C LEU A 102 -17.11 -30.30 -19.83
N GLY A 103 -16.04 -30.00 -20.58
CA GLY A 103 -15.95 -30.31 -22.01
C GLY A 103 -16.10 -31.80 -22.29
N ARG A 104 -15.34 -32.64 -21.55
CA ARG A 104 -15.42 -34.11 -21.67
C ARG A 104 -16.82 -34.65 -21.34
N GLU A 105 -17.44 -34.18 -20.26
CA GLU A 105 -18.80 -34.59 -19.88
C GLU A 105 -19.85 -34.13 -20.90
N ARG A 106 -19.68 -32.93 -21.48
CA ARG A 106 -20.55 -32.44 -22.55
C ARG A 106 -20.46 -33.34 -23.80
N ASP A 107 -19.27 -33.74 -24.19
CA ASP A 107 -19.06 -34.61 -25.35
C ASP A 107 -19.65 -36.01 -25.09
N ALA A 108 -19.45 -36.56 -23.89
CA ALA A 108 -20.03 -37.83 -23.47
C ALA A 108 -21.58 -37.79 -23.50
N HIS A 109 -22.18 -36.71 -23.00
CA HIS A 109 -23.64 -36.51 -23.05
C HIS A 109 -24.15 -36.43 -24.50
N LEU A 110 -23.45 -35.74 -25.40
CA LEU A 110 -23.82 -35.66 -26.81
C LEU A 110 -23.75 -37.03 -27.49
N LEU A 111 -22.73 -37.83 -27.19
CA LEU A 111 -22.56 -39.18 -27.71
C LEU A 111 -23.68 -40.11 -27.24
N LEU A 112 -23.98 -40.14 -25.93
CA LEU A 112 -25.08 -40.93 -25.38
C LEU A 112 -26.44 -40.50 -25.95
N LYS A 113 -26.64 -39.20 -26.17
CA LYS A 113 -27.87 -38.70 -26.80
C LYS A 113 -27.98 -39.16 -28.26
N ALA A 114 -26.88 -39.20 -29.00
CA ALA A 114 -26.84 -39.73 -30.36
C ALA A 114 -27.07 -41.26 -30.41
N GLU A 115 -26.51 -42.01 -29.45
CA GLU A 115 -26.79 -43.44 -29.29
C GLU A 115 -28.27 -43.70 -28.97
N LEU A 116 -28.89 -42.89 -28.11
CA LEU A 116 -30.32 -42.97 -27.81
C LEU A 116 -31.18 -42.69 -29.05
N THR A 117 -30.82 -41.70 -29.88
CA THR A 117 -31.57 -41.42 -31.12
C THR A 117 -31.36 -42.53 -32.16
N HIS A 118 -30.14 -43.05 -32.27
CA HIS A 118 -29.84 -44.15 -33.17
C HIS A 118 -30.56 -45.44 -32.77
N THR A 119 -30.55 -45.83 -31.49
CA THR A 119 -31.28 -47.01 -30.99
C THR A 119 -32.79 -46.89 -31.21
N ARG A 120 -33.37 -45.70 -30.99
CA ARG A 120 -34.79 -45.44 -31.31
C ARG A 120 -35.10 -45.56 -32.81
N GLY A 121 -34.22 -45.05 -33.68
CA GLY A 121 -34.39 -45.10 -35.14
C GLY A 121 -34.15 -46.50 -35.73
N ALA A 122 -33.17 -47.24 -35.22
CA ALA A 122 -32.94 -48.63 -35.59
C ALA A 122 -34.17 -49.48 -35.23
N PHE A 123 -34.77 -49.23 -34.06
CA PHE A 123 -35.97 -49.93 -33.63
C PHE A 123 -37.23 -49.58 -34.45
N SER A 124 -37.40 -48.32 -34.86
CA SER A 124 -38.50 -47.96 -35.76
C SER A 124 -38.36 -48.67 -37.12
N THR A 125 -37.13 -48.82 -37.60
CA THR A 125 -36.80 -49.51 -38.85
C THR A 125 -37.04 -51.01 -38.75
N THR A 126 -36.58 -51.68 -37.68
CA THR A 126 -36.85 -53.11 -37.46
C THR A 126 -38.33 -53.39 -37.29
N ARG A 127 -39.07 -52.51 -36.60
CA ARG A 127 -40.53 -52.60 -36.50
C ARG A 127 -41.20 -52.52 -37.87
N GLN A 128 -40.80 -51.58 -38.72
CA GLN A 128 -41.30 -51.45 -40.09
C GLN A 128 -40.99 -52.67 -40.95
N ALA A 129 -39.75 -53.18 -40.87
CA ALA A 129 -39.33 -54.38 -41.59
C ALA A 129 -40.15 -55.61 -41.20
N LEU A 130 -40.42 -55.79 -39.90
CA LEU A 130 -41.20 -56.92 -39.43
C LEU A 130 -42.70 -56.80 -39.77
N THR A 131 -43.27 -55.59 -39.77
CA THR A 131 -44.62 -55.38 -40.32
C THR A 131 -44.67 -55.68 -41.82
N ALA A 132 -43.64 -55.31 -42.59
CA ALA A 132 -43.56 -55.63 -44.01
C ALA A 132 -43.41 -57.13 -44.25
N GLN A 133 -42.63 -57.84 -43.43
CA GLN A 133 -42.51 -59.30 -43.48
C GLN A 133 -43.83 -59.99 -43.18
N ARG A 134 -44.62 -59.48 -42.21
CA ARG A 134 -45.97 -59.99 -41.91
C ARG A 134 -46.94 -59.79 -43.08
N ILE A 135 -46.88 -58.65 -43.76
CA ILE A 135 -47.69 -58.40 -44.96
C ILE A 135 -47.24 -59.33 -46.10
N ALA A 136 -45.93 -59.56 -46.25
CA ALA A 136 -45.39 -60.43 -47.28
C ALA A 136 -45.72 -61.92 -47.04
N SER A 137 -45.73 -62.40 -45.80
CA SER A 137 -46.16 -63.77 -45.47
C SER A 137 -47.66 -63.97 -45.69
N LEU A 138 -48.49 -63.00 -45.31
CA LEU A 138 -49.93 -62.99 -45.63
C LEU A 138 -50.17 -63.05 -47.14
N ASN A 139 -49.38 -62.32 -47.94
CA ASN A 139 -49.52 -62.30 -49.39
C ASN A 139 -49.01 -63.60 -50.08
N ARG A 140 -47.92 -64.23 -49.58
CA ARG A 140 -47.44 -65.52 -50.11
C ARG A 140 -48.44 -66.65 -49.86
N MET A 141 -49.12 -66.67 -48.71
CA MET A 141 -50.15 -67.66 -48.42
C MET A 141 -51.44 -67.48 -49.27
N GLY A 142 -51.59 -66.35 -49.95
CA GLY A 142 -52.65 -66.14 -50.93
C GLY A 142 -52.32 -66.64 -52.35
N THR A 143 -51.12 -67.17 -52.60
CA THR A 143 -50.65 -67.43 -53.98
C THR A 143 -50.07 -68.82 -54.27
N ASP A 144 -49.87 -69.71 -53.28
CA ASP A 144 -49.45 -71.08 -53.54
C ASP A 144 -50.48 -72.11 -53.01
N ASP A 145 -50.80 -73.10 -53.86
CA ASP A 145 -51.79 -74.17 -53.75
C ASP A 145 -53.28 -73.84 -53.99
N ILE A 146 -53.58 -73.44 -55.23
CA ILE A 146 -54.82 -73.90 -55.89
C ILE A 146 -54.39 -74.89 -56.99
N PRO A 147 -54.57 -76.21 -56.81
CA PRO A 147 -54.38 -77.16 -57.91
C PRO A 147 -55.41 -76.86 -59.00
N GLU A 148 -54.93 -76.84 -60.25
CA GLU A 148 -55.69 -76.65 -61.47
C GLU A 148 -57.04 -77.39 -61.44
N ARG A 149 -58.14 -76.64 -61.44
CA ARG A 149 -59.42 -77.09 -62.04
C ARG A 149 -59.94 -76.01 -62.96
N ARG A 150 -59.48 -76.06 -64.20
CA ARG A 150 -59.89 -75.16 -65.29
C ARG A 150 -61.03 -75.71 -66.16
N GLU A 151 -61.77 -76.73 -65.72
CA GLU A 151 -62.82 -77.34 -66.55
C GLU A 151 -64.26 -77.28 -66.02
N GLU A 152 -64.54 -76.67 -64.86
CA GLU A 152 -65.91 -76.62 -64.31
C GLU A 152 -66.52 -75.20 -64.28
N LYS A 153 -66.21 -74.36 -65.27
CA LYS A 153 -66.79 -73.00 -65.40
C LYS A 153 -67.90 -72.85 -66.44
N ALA A 154 -68.48 -73.96 -66.91
CA ALA A 154 -69.51 -73.94 -67.96
C ALA A 154 -70.93 -74.35 -67.51
N ALA A 155 -71.17 -74.79 -66.27
CA ALA A 155 -72.45 -75.41 -65.91
C ALA A 155 -73.22 -74.83 -64.71
N LEU A 156 -72.82 -73.68 -64.15
CA LEU A 156 -73.59 -73.02 -63.07
C LEU A 156 -73.78 -71.52 -63.35
N ALA A 157 -74.25 -71.23 -64.56
CA ALA A 157 -74.96 -69.99 -64.86
C ALA A 157 -76.46 -70.28 -64.73
N GLU A 158 -76.97 -70.23 -63.49
CA GLU A 158 -78.35 -69.86 -63.14
C GLU A 158 -78.56 -70.07 -61.63
N ARG A 159 -78.26 -69.05 -60.83
CA ARG A 159 -78.90 -68.81 -59.52
C ARG A 159 -78.77 -67.33 -59.14
N PRO A 160 -79.79 -66.76 -58.47
CA PRO A 160 -80.12 -65.34 -58.56
C PRO A 160 -79.25 -64.45 -57.66
N GLU A 161 -79.17 -63.19 -58.07
CA GLU A 161 -78.49 -62.09 -57.39
C GLU A 161 -78.87 -61.97 -55.90
N GLY A 162 -77.85 -61.78 -55.06
CA GLY A 162 -78.03 -61.28 -53.69
C GLY A 162 -77.42 -62.16 -52.60
N SER A 163 -76.13 -62.46 -52.68
CA SER A 163 -75.43 -63.10 -51.56
C SER A 163 -74.80 -62.05 -50.63
N GLU A 164 -75.04 -62.21 -49.32
CA GLU A 164 -74.46 -61.43 -48.21
C GLU A 164 -72.94 -61.12 -48.29
N PRO A 165 -72.07 -61.99 -48.86
CA PRO A 165 -70.65 -61.67 -48.99
C PRO A 165 -70.34 -60.54 -49.97
N ASP A 166 -71.11 -60.35 -51.06
CA ASP A 166 -70.84 -59.28 -52.04
C ASP A 166 -71.12 -57.88 -51.45
N LYS A 167 -72.15 -57.79 -50.60
CA LYS A 167 -72.44 -56.56 -49.83
C LYS A 167 -71.38 -56.29 -48.77
N ARG A 168 -70.80 -57.33 -48.16
CA ARG A 168 -69.69 -57.20 -47.19
C ARG A 168 -68.39 -56.79 -47.87
N LEU A 169 -68.11 -57.28 -49.08
CA LEU A 169 -66.94 -56.88 -49.86
C LEU A 169 -67.01 -55.39 -50.23
N ALA A 170 -68.16 -54.94 -50.74
CA ALA A 170 -68.38 -53.53 -51.07
C ALA A 170 -68.29 -52.62 -49.83
N ALA A 171 -68.79 -53.07 -48.66
CA ALA A 171 -68.67 -52.33 -47.40
C ALA A 171 -67.23 -52.23 -46.91
N LEU A 172 -66.45 -53.31 -47.01
CA LEU A 172 -65.02 -53.32 -46.63
C LEU A 172 -64.18 -52.44 -47.57
N GLU A 173 -64.48 -52.43 -48.88
CA GLU A 173 -63.83 -51.52 -49.84
C GLU A 173 -64.12 -50.05 -49.52
N GLN A 174 -65.36 -49.74 -49.11
CA GLN A 174 -65.77 -48.40 -48.71
C GLN A 174 -65.12 -47.97 -47.39
N GLU A 175 -64.96 -48.88 -46.42
CA GLU A 175 -64.24 -48.64 -45.16
C GLU A 175 -62.74 -48.42 -45.40
N VAL A 176 -62.10 -49.18 -46.30
CA VAL A 176 -60.69 -48.99 -46.66
C VAL A 176 -60.48 -47.65 -47.39
N ALA A 177 -61.43 -47.23 -48.24
CA ALA A 177 -61.38 -45.93 -48.90
C ALA A 177 -61.50 -44.77 -47.90
N LEU A 178 -62.38 -44.90 -46.91
CA LEU A 178 -62.51 -43.93 -45.81
C LEU A 178 -61.26 -43.90 -44.93
N ALA A 179 -60.65 -45.05 -44.63
CA ALA A 179 -59.41 -45.14 -43.86
C ALA A 179 -58.23 -44.47 -44.60
N ARG A 180 -58.13 -44.62 -45.93
CA ARG A 180 -57.13 -43.93 -46.75
C ARG A 180 -57.34 -42.42 -46.76
N ALA A 181 -58.56 -41.95 -46.97
CA ALA A 181 -58.88 -40.53 -46.91
C ALA A 181 -58.64 -39.90 -45.52
N ALA A 182 -58.80 -40.68 -44.45
CA ALA A 182 -58.45 -40.26 -43.09
C ALA A 182 -56.92 -40.18 -42.88
N ALA A 183 -56.15 -41.11 -43.44
CA ALA A 183 -54.69 -41.08 -43.41
C ALA A 183 -54.11 -39.88 -44.19
N ASP A 184 -54.68 -39.55 -45.36
CA ASP A 184 -54.25 -38.40 -46.15
C ASP A 184 -54.53 -37.07 -45.42
N ARG A 185 -55.69 -36.95 -44.76
CA ARG A 185 -56.02 -35.79 -43.91
C ARG A 185 -55.13 -35.68 -42.67
N LEU A 186 -54.62 -36.80 -42.15
CA LEU A 186 -53.66 -36.82 -41.05
C LEU A 186 -52.28 -36.35 -41.53
N ALA A 187 -51.83 -36.81 -42.70
CA ALA A 187 -50.57 -36.36 -43.31
C ALA A 187 -50.59 -34.86 -43.64
N GLU A 188 -51.71 -34.33 -44.14
CA GLU A 188 -51.88 -32.89 -44.39
C GLU A 188 -51.83 -32.07 -43.09
N LYS A 189 -52.42 -32.58 -42.00
CA LYS A 189 -52.32 -31.97 -40.67
C LYS A 189 -50.89 -32.02 -40.11
N GLU A 190 -50.16 -33.11 -40.31
CA GLU A 190 -48.75 -33.21 -39.90
C GLU A 190 -47.87 -32.19 -40.65
N ALA A 191 -48.12 -31.99 -41.95
CA ALA A 191 -47.43 -30.98 -42.74
C ALA A 191 -47.72 -29.56 -42.22
N LEU A 192 -48.98 -29.24 -41.90
CA LEU A 192 -49.36 -27.94 -41.32
C LEU A 192 -48.73 -27.72 -39.94
N VAL A 193 -48.70 -28.74 -39.07
CA VAL A 193 -48.06 -28.67 -37.75
C VAL A 193 -46.55 -28.46 -37.88
N SER A 194 -45.89 -29.10 -38.85
CA SER A 194 -44.46 -28.90 -39.08
C SER A 194 -44.14 -27.47 -39.55
N ALA A 195 -45.00 -26.87 -40.37
CA ALA A 195 -44.87 -25.48 -40.82
C ALA A 195 -45.12 -24.48 -39.68
N GLU A 196 -46.12 -24.73 -38.83
CA GLU A 196 -46.37 -23.91 -37.64
C GLU A 196 -45.20 -23.97 -36.63
N LEU A 197 -44.61 -25.14 -36.42
CA LEU A 197 -43.45 -25.29 -35.55
C LEU A 197 -42.24 -24.49 -36.06
N PHE A 198 -42.01 -24.49 -37.37
CA PHE A 198 -40.96 -23.69 -38.00
C PHE A 198 -41.18 -22.18 -37.82
N LEU A 199 -42.41 -21.71 -38.03
CA LEU A 199 -42.77 -20.30 -37.83
C LEU A 199 -42.66 -19.88 -36.36
N ARG A 200 -43.07 -20.74 -35.41
CA ARG A 200 -42.90 -20.49 -33.98
C ARG A 200 -41.43 -20.43 -33.58
N GLN A 201 -40.58 -21.31 -34.09
CA GLN A 201 -39.16 -21.32 -33.78
C GLN A 201 -38.45 -20.03 -34.24
N ARG A 202 -38.89 -19.47 -35.38
CA ARG A 202 -38.45 -18.16 -35.86
C ARG A 202 -38.94 -17.03 -34.95
N ALA A 203 -40.22 -17.02 -34.59
CA ALA A 203 -40.79 -16.01 -33.70
C ALA A 203 -40.11 -15.98 -32.32
N TYR A 204 -39.78 -17.15 -31.74
CA TYR A 204 -39.02 -17.21 -30.49
C TYR A 204 -37.61 -16.62 -30.61
N ARG A 205 -36.95 -16.81 -31.76
CA ARG A 205 -35.62 -16.23 -32.02
C ARG A 205 -35.70 -14.71 -32.16
N ASP A 206 -36.75 -14.20 -32.80
CA ASP A 206 -36.97 -12.75 -32.96
C ASP A 206 -37.33 -12.08 -31.62
N ILE A 207 -38.10 -12.75 -30.74
CA ILE A 207 -38.40 -12.28 -29.38
C ILE A 207 -37.14 -12.23 -28.51
N LEU A 208 -36.27 -13.23 -28.60
CA LEU A 208 -34.99 -13.26 -27.87
C LEU A 208 -34.03 -12.15 -28.32
N ALA A 209 -34.14 -11.69 -29.57
CA ALA A 209 -33.35 -10.58 -30.09
C ALA A 209 -33.90 -9.19 -29.70
N GLY A 210 -35.19 -9.11 -29.31
CA GLY A 210 -35.89 -7.85 -29.02
C GLY A 210 -35.68 -7.27 -27.61
N GLY A 211 -34.88 -7.92 -26.76
CA GLY A 211 -34.59 -7.45 -25.39
C GLY A 211 -35.69 -7.78 -24.36
N GLU A 212 -35.53 -7.23 -23.15
CA GLU A 212 -36.32 -7.61 -21.96
C GLU A 212 -37.81 -7.24 -22.07
N ASP A 213 -38.14 -6.06 -22.62
CA ASP A 213 -39.52 -5.61 -22.84
C ASP A 213 -40.29 -6.49 -23.84
N ALA A 214 -39.62 -6.95 -24.90
CA ALA A 214 -40.19 -7.86 -25.88
C ALA A 214 -40.47 -9.25 -25.27
N MET A 215 -39.61 -9.70 -24.34
CA MET A 215 -39.78 -10.94 -23.62
C MET A 215 -40.95 -10.86 -22.63
N ILE A 216 -41.11 -9.74 -21.91
CA ILE A 216 -42.24 -9.50 -21.00
C ILE A 216 -43.58 -9.47 -21.78
N ALA A 217 -43.63 -8.77 -22.92
CA ALA A 217 -44.82 -8.75 -23.77
C ALA A 217 -45.17 -10.14 -24.33
N ALA A 218 -44.16 -10.93 -24.71
CA ALA A 218 -44.35 -12.30 -25.18
C ALA A 218 -44.85 -13.24 -24.07
N LEU A 219 -44.38 -13.07 -22.84
CA LEU A 219 -44.86 -13.82 -21.68
C LEU A 219 -46.32 -13.48 -21.35
N ALA A 220 -46.68 -12.19 -21.35
CA ALA A 220 -48.07 -11.77 -21.13
C ALA A 220 -49.02 -12.30 -22.23
N ALA A 221 -48.57 -12.33 -23.49
CA ALA A 221 -49.33 -12.91 -24.60
C ALA A 221 -49.47 -14.45 -24.45
N ARG A 222 -48.42 -15.14 -23.98
CA ARG A 222 -48.48 -16.58 -23.68
C ARG A 222 -49.49 -16.89 -22.59
N ASP A 223 -49.48 -16.12 -21.50
CA ASP A 223 -50.36 -16.36 -20.36
C ASP A 223 -51.82 -16.12 -20.74
N ARG A 224 -52.10 -15.14 -21.62
CA ARG A 224 -53.43 -14.94 -22.21
C ARG A 224 -53.87 -16.10 -23.10
N ALA A 225 -52.98 -16.61 -23.95
CA ALA A 225 -53.27 -17.76 -24.80
C ALA A 225 -53.52 -19.05 -23.99
N LEU A 226 -52.80 -19.24 -22.87
CA LEU A 226 -53.04 -20.35 -21.96
C LEU A 226 -54.41 -20.25 -21.27
N ALA A 227 -54.82 -19.05 -20.86
CA ALA A 227 -56.15 -18.82 -20.28
C ALA A 227 -57.27 -19.11 -21.30
N ASP A 228 -57.11 -18.69 -22.56
CA ASP A 228 -58.08 -18.96 -23.63
C ASP A 228 -58.15 -20.47 -23.96
N ALA A 229 -57.02 -21.17 -23.99
CA ALA A 229 -56.97 -22.61 -24.21
C ALA A 229 -57.61 -23.40 -23.06
N GLN A 230 -57.44 -22.96 -21.82
CA GLN A 230 -58.12 -23.53 -20.66
C GLN A 230 -59.64 -23.36 -20.75
N ALA A 231 -60.11 -22.17 -21.14
CA ALA A 231 -61.54 -21.92 -21.36
C ALA A 231 -62.14 -22.82 -22.46
N GLN A 232 -61.38 -23.08 -23.53
CA GLN A 232 -61.76 -24.00 -24.59
C GLN A 232 -61.81 -25.45 -24.12
N LEU A 233 -60.83 -25.92 -23.33
CA LEU A 233 -60.84 -27.25 -22.73
C LEU A 233 -62.05 -27.43 -21.79
N ASP A 234 -62.40 -26.42 -21.01
CA ASP A 234 -63.57 -26.45 -20.14
C ASP A 234 -64.90 -26.44 -20.92
N SER A 235 -64.93 -25.84 -22.12
CA SER A 235 -66.06 -25.96 -23.05
C SER A 235 -66.15 -27.37 -23.61
N LEU A 236 -65.05 -27.92 -24.14
CA LEU A 236 -65.01 -29.27 -24.70
C LEU A 236 -65.33 -30.34 -23.65
N ARG A 237 -64.92 -30.14 -22.40
CA ARG A 237 -65.25 -31.03 -21.29
C ARG A 237 -66.75 -31.00 -20.96
N ARG A 238 -67.38 -29.82 -21.04
CA ARG A 238 -68.84 -29.69 -20.93
C ARG A 238 -69.55 -30.37 -22.09
N ASP A 239 -69.07 -30.20 -23.32
CA ASP A 239 -69.64 -30.83 -24.51
C ASP A 239 -69.51 -32.37 -24.47
N LEU A 240 -68.34 -32.89 -24.08
CA LEU A 240 -68.14 -34.33 -23.83
C LEU A 240 -69.05 -34.85 -22.72
N GLY A 241 -69.27 -34.07 -21.66
CA GLY A 241 -70.24 -34.38 -20.62
C GLY A 241 -71.66 -34.49 -21.18
N MET A 242 -72.07 -33.56 -22.05
CA MET A 242 -73.37 -33.60 -22.74
C MET A 242 -73.49 -34.79 -23.69
N PHE A 243 -72.44 -35.10 -24.47
CA PHE A 243 -72.44 -36.27 -25.37
C PHE A 243 -72.45 -37.60 -24.61
N THR A 244 -71.78 -37.67 -23.47
CA THR A 244 -71.79 -38.87 -22.61
C THR A 244 -73.18 -39.08 -22.00
N ALA A 245 -73.84 -38.00 -21.55
CA ALA A 245 -75.22 -38.06 -21.08
C ALA A 245 -76.20 -38.46 -22.20
N ALA A 246 -76.03 -37.93 -23.41
CA ALA A 246 -76.82 -38.32 -24.57
C ALA A 246 -76.59 -39.80 -24.97
N GLY A 247 -75.35 -40.29 -24.90
CA GLY A 247 -75.01 -41.70 -25.11
C GLY A 247 -75.67 -42.63 -24.09
N ALA A 248 -75.70 -42.24 -22.82
CA ALA A 248 -76.41 -42.98 -21.77
C ALA A 248 -77.92 -43.01 -22.01
N GLN A 249 -78.52 -41.91 -22.47
CA GLN A 249 -79.94 -41.87 -22.85
C GLN A 249 -80.25 -42.77 -24.05
N LEU A 250 -79.38 -42.81 -25.06
CA LEU A 250 -79.53 -43.70 -26.22
C LEU A 250 -79.41 -45.19 -25.83
N ALA A 251 -78.47 -45.52 -24.95
CA ALA A 251 -78.31 -46.88 -24.44
C ALA A 251 -79.55 -47.35 -23.67
N ALA A 252 -80.11 -46.50 -22.80
CA ALA A 252 -81.36 -46.79 -22.10
C ALA A 252 -82.56 -46.95 -23.06
N ALA A 253 -82.62 -46.16 -24.14
CA ALA A 253 -83.66 -46.29 -25.16
C ALA A 253 -83.53 -47.60 -25.97
N LEU A 254 -82.30 -48.04 -26.28
CA LEU A 254 -82.03 -49.32 -26.95
C LEU A 254 -82.38 -50.51 -26.06
N GLU A 255 -82.04 -50.44 -24.77
CA GLU A 255 -82.39 -51.47 -23.79
C GLU A 255 -83.91 -51.62 -23.65
N LYS A 256 -84.63 -50.49 -23.60
CA LYS A 256 -86.10 -50.48 -23.62
C LYS A 256 -86.65 -51.16 -24.88
N ARG A 257 -86.16 -50.80 -26.08
CA ARG A 257 -86.60 -51.44 -27.33
C ARG A 257 -86.29 -52.94 -27.37
N ASN A 258 -85.15 -53.36 -26.86
CA ASN A 258 -84.78 -54.78 -26.80
C ASN A 258 -85.71 -55.55 -25.85
N SER A 259 -86.10 -54.96 -24.73
CA SER A 259 -87.09 -55.57 -23.83
C SER A 259 -88.47 -55.69 -24.50
N GLU A 260 -88.89 -54.68 -25.27
CA GLU A 260 -90.12 -54.70 -26.06
C GLU A 260 -90.08 -55.78 -27.17
N TYR A 261 -88.95 -55.93 -27.87
CA TYR A 261 -88.72 -57.01 -28.84
C TYR A 261 -88.81 -58.40 -28.21
N THR A 262 -88.23 -58.56 -27.02
CA THR A 262 -88.28 -59.83 -26.29
C THR A 262 -89.70 -60.17 -25.86
N ALA A 263 -90.48 -59.16 -25.44
CA ALA A 263 -91.89 -59.33 -25.12
C ALA A 263 -92.75 -59.70 -26.35
N LEU A 264 -92.44 -59.15 -27.53
CA LEU A 264 -93.08 -59.53 -28.78
C LEU A 264 -92.77 -60.98 -29.19
N LEU A 265 -91.50 -61.41 -29.08
CA LEU A 265 -91.11 -62.80 -29.36
C LEU A 265 -91.85 -63.80 -28.46
N ASN A 266 -91.99 -63.48 -27.17
CA ASN A 266 -92.74 -64.33 -26.24
C ASN A 266 -94.23 -64.41 -26.57
N ARG A 267 -94.84 -63.34 -27.10
CA ARG A 267 -96.23 -63.36 -27.59
C ARG A 267 -96.40 -64.24 -28.83
N ILE A 268 -95.48 -64.15 -29.80
CA ILE A 268 -95.52 -64.96 -31.02
C ILE A 268 -95.37 -66.45 -30.68
N ALA A 269 -94.43 -66.79 -29.79
CA ALA A 269 -94.27 -68.18 -29.32
C ALA A 269 -95.52 -68.72 -28.61
N ALA A 270 -96.23 -67.87 -27.86
CA ALA A 270 -97.49 -68.25 -27.22
C ALA A 270 -98.64 -68.46 -28.22
N GLU A 271 -98.73 -67.63 -29.28
CA GLU A 271 -99.71 -67.80 -30.37
C GLU A 271 -99.43 -69.06 -31.21
N GLU A 272 -98.15 -69.38 -31.47
CA GLU A 272 -97.77 -70.61 -32.19
C GLU A 272 -98.06 -71.87 -31.36
N ALA A 273 -97.86 -71.82 -30.04
CA ALA A 273 -98.25 -72.91 -29.13
C ALA A 273 -99.77 -73.10 -29.08
N ALA A 274 -100.55 -72.01 -29.12
CA ALA A 274 -102.01 -72.07 -29.19
C ALA A 274 -102.51 -72.68 -30.51
N ARG A 275 -101.91 -72.31 -31.66
CA ARG A 275 -102.22 -72.90 -32.97
C ARG A 275 -101.92 -74.39 -33.05
N ARG A 276 -100.81 -74.84 -32.44
CA ARG A 276 -100.47 -76.29 -32.38
C ARG A 276 -101.47 -77.10 -31.58
N LEU A 277 -102.00 -76.53 -30.50
CA LEU A 277 -103.07 -77.12 -29.69
C LEU A 277 -104.40 -77.19 -30.45
N GLU A 278 -104.71 -76.17 -31.27
CA GLU A 278 -105.90 -76.11 -32.12
C GLU A 278 -105.85 -77.15 -33.27
N THR A 279 -104.67 -77.38 -33.87
CA THR A 279 -104.45 -78.44 -34.88
C THR A 279 -104.48 -79.86 -34.29
N ALA A 280 -104.09 -80.02 -33.03
CA ALA A 280 -104.18 -81.31 -32.34
C ALA A 280 -105.64 -81.66 -31.99
N LEU A 281 -106.45 -80.67 -31.60
CA LEU A 281 -107.88 -80.85 -31.30
C LEU A 281 -108.74 -81.13 -32.55
N THR A 282 -108.30 -80.73 -33.75
CA THR A 282 -109.00 -81.00 -35.02
C THR A 282 -108.68 -82.36 -35.64
N THR A 283 -107.63 -83.04 -35.20
CA THR A 283 -107.21 -84.34 -35.75
C THR A 283 -107.84 -85.54 -35.02
N GLU A 284 -108.50 -85.34 -33.87
CA GLU A 284 -109.22 -86.40 -33.14
C GLU A 284 -110.74 -86.48 -33.42
N MET A 285 -111.25 -85.74 -34.40
CA MET A 285 -112.65 -85.88 -34.88
C MET A 285 -112.70 -86.55 -36.26
N GLN A 286 -112.59 -87.90 -36.26
CA GLN A 286 -113.31 -88.96 -37.04
C GLN A 286 -114.10 -88.63 -38.35
N PRO A 287 -114.58 -89.61 -39.17
CA PRO A 287 -114.40 -91.09 -39.16
C PRO A 287 -114.31 -91.78 -40.57
N VAL A 288 -114.35 -93.12 -40.54
CA VAL A 288 -114.99 -94.08 -41.50
C VAL A 288 -114.07 -94.84 -42.47
N GLU A 289 -113.98 -96.15 -42.22
CA GLU A 289 -113.65 -97.20 -43.19
C GLU A 289 -114.82 -98.17 -43.20
N GLU A 290 -115.58 -98.24 -44.30
CA GLU A 290 -116.79 -99.06 -44.46
C GLU A 290 -116.72 -99.87 -45.77
N ALA A 291 -116.82 -101.19 -45.60
CA ALA A 291 -117.39 -102.21 -46.47
C ALA A 291 -116.83 -102.42 -47.90
N LEU A 292 -116.19 -103.59 -48.08
CA LEU A 292 -116.14 -104.32 -49.35
C LEU A 292 -117.26 -105.37 -49.39
N THR A 293 -118.08 -105.33 -50.45
CA THR A 293 -118.77 -106.50 -51.03
C THR A 293 -118.70 -106.42 -52.57
N PRO A 294 -118.76 -107.55 -53.29
CA PRO A 294 -117.93 -107.75 -54.47
C PRO A 294 -118.67 -107.86 -55.82
N ALA A 295 -117.83 -107.86 -56.87
CA ALA A 295 -118.02 -108.38 -58.23
C ALA A 295 -118.70 -107.45 -59.26
N ASP A 296 -117.94 -106.97 -60.25
CA ASP A 296 -117.82 -107.66 -61.54
C ASP A 296 -116.70 -107.07 -62.41
N GLY A 297 -116.14 -107.92 -63.28
CA GLY A 297 -114.82 -107.78 -63.88
C GLY A 297 -114.65 -106.77 -65.01
N LEU A 298 -113.38 -106.40 -65.21
CA LEU A 298 -112.63 -106.14 -66.46
C LEU A 298 -111.29 -105.44 -66.06
N ASP A 299 -110.17 -105.88 -66.65
CA ASP A 299 -108.82 -105.25 -66.65
C ASP A 299 -107.87 -105.32 -65.42
N LEU A 300 -107.92 -106.39 -64.61
CA LEU A 300 -106.91 -106.59 -63.56
C LEU A 300 -105.48 -106.78 -64.11
N SER A 301 -105.30 -107.37 -65.29
CA SER A 301 -103.97 -107.66 -65.86
C SER A 301 -103.26 -106.42 -66.40
N GLU A 302 -104.00 -105.46 -66.95
CA GLU A 302 -103.44 -104.21 -67.48
C GLU A 302 -103.11 -103.24 -66.34
N ALA A 303 -103.97 -103.18 -65.32
CA ALA A 303 -103.67 -102.46 -64.07
C ALA A 303 -102.46 -103.04 -63.32
N LEU A 304 -102.31 -104.38 -63.30
CA LEU A 304 -101.13 -105.03 -62.74
C LEU A 304 -99.86 -104.76 -63.58
N ALA A 305 -99.96 -104.79 -64.91
CA ALA A 305 -98.84 -104.49 -65.80
C ALA A 305 -98.35 -103.03 -65.68
N ALA A 306 -99.27 -102.08 -65.62
CA ALA A 306 -98.96 -100.67 -65.37
C ALA A 306 -98.31 -100.46 -63.99
N ARG A 307 -98.85 -101.11 -62.95
CA ARG A 307 -98.25 -101.07 -61.61
C ARG A 307 -96.87 -101.74 -61.54
N THR A 308 -96.61 -102.80 -62.32
CA THR A 308 -95.28 -103.40 -62.39
C THR A 308 -94.27 -102.50 -63.12
N ALA A 309 -94.68 -101.81 -64.18
CA ALA A 309 -93.83 -100.85 -64.87
C ALA A 309 -93.50 -99.64 -63.99
N GLU A 310 -94.48 -99.11 -63.27
CA GLU A 310 -94.27 -98.05 -62.27
C GLU A 310 -93.32 -98.49 -61.15
N LEU A 311 -93.38 -99.75 -60.70
CA LEU A 311 -92.46 -100.29 -59.70
C LEU A 311 -91.03 -100.44 -60.24
N ASP A 312 -90.86 -100.83 -61.51
CA ASP A 312 -89.55 -100.94 -62.15
C ASP A 312 -88.92 -99.57 -62.42
N ASP A 313 -89.71 -98.56 -62.79
CA ASP A 313 -89.28 -97.17 -62.91
C ASP A 313 -88.88 -96.60 -61.54
N LEU A 314 -89.74 -96.78 -60.52
CA LEU A 314 -89.45 -96.32 -59.16
C LEU A 314 -88.22 -97.02 -58.56
N ARG A 315 -87.98 -98.28 -58.91
CA ARG A 315 -86.77 -99.02 -58.54
C ARG A 315 -85.53 -98.48 -59.25
N SER A 316 -85.63 -98.15 -60.52
CA SER A 316 -84.54 -97.55 -61.29
C SER A 316 -84.20 -96.15 -60.78
N GLU A 317 -85.22 -95.37 -60.41
CA GLU A 317 -85.06 -94.08 -59.73
C GLU A 317 -84.44 -94.25 -58.34
N TYR A 318 -84.87 -95.24 -57.55
CA TYR A 318 -84.29 -95.55 -56.25
C TYR A 318 -82.79 -95.90 -56.36
N GLU A 319 -82.40 -96.76 -57.30
CA GLU A 319 -80.99 -97.12 -57.49
C GLU A 319 -80.16 -95.92 -57.96
N ARG A 320 -80.70 -95.07 -58.85
CA ARG A 320 -80.05 -93.80 -59.22
C ARG A 320 -79.88 -92.86 -58.02
N LEU A 321 -80.92 -92.70 -57.22
CA LEU A 321 -80.91 -91.83 -56.04
C LEU A 321 -79.95 -92.37 -54.97
N LYS A 322 -79.87 -93.69 -54.81
CA LYS A 322 -78.94 -94.37 -53.93
C LYS A 322 -77.49 -94.17 -54.37
N MET A 323 -77.16 -94.34 -55.65
CA MET A 323 -75.81 -94.06 -56.17
C MET A 323 -75.45 -92.57 -56.01
N ALA A 324 -76.38 -91.66 -56.25
CA ALA A 324 -76.17 -90.23 -56.04
C ALA A 324 -75.94 -89.89 -54.56
N LEU A 325 -76.66 -90.56 -53.64
CA LEU A 325 -76.46 -90.42 -52.20
C LEU A 325 -75.09 -90.95 -51.77
N GLU A 326 -74.68 -92.14 -52.25
CA GLU A 326 -73.36 -92.72 -51.98
C GLU A 326 -72.23 -91.80 -52.48
N GLN A 327 -72.37 -91.22 -53.67
CA GLN A 327 -71.43 -90.24 -54.20
C GLN A 327 -71.39 -88.96 -53.35
N ALA A 328 -72.55 -88.42 -52.97
CA ALA A 328 -72.62 -87.22 -52.13
C ALA A 328 -72.03 -87.46 -50.72
N LEU A 329 -72.16 -88.68 -50.18
CA LEU A 329 -71.52 -89.07 -48.92
C LEU A 329 -70.00 -89.15 -49.06
N ALA A 330 -69.48 -89.71 -50.16
CA ALA A 330 -68.05 -89.74 -50.44
C ALA A 330 -67.46 -88.31 -50.63
N ASP A 331 -68.17 -87.44 -51.36
CA ASP A 331 -67.77 -86.05 -51.55
C ASP A 331 -67.79 -85.28 -50.20
N ARG A 332 -68.79 -85.54 -49.35
CA ARG A 332 -68.88 -84.98 -47.99
C ARG A 332 -67.68 -85.42 -47.14
N GLU A 333 -67.29 -86.69 -47.18
CA GLU A 333 -66.12 -87.19 -46.45
C GLU A 333 -64.82 -86.57 -46.95
N ALA A 334 -64.63 -86.44 -48.27
CA ALA A 334 -63.47 -85.78 -48.85
C ALA A 334 -63.40 -84.29 -48.46
N LEU A 335 -64.53 -83.58 -48.49
CA LEU A 335 -64.61 -82.18 -48.04
C LEU A 335 -64.35 -82.06 -46.54
N GLN A 336 -64.80 -83.02 -45.74
CA GLN A 336 -64.55 -83.04 -44.29
C GLN A 336 -63.05 -83.23 -43.99
N GLN A 337 -62.37 -84.15 -44.69
CA GLN A 337 -60.92 -84.32 -44.56
C GLN A 337 -60.14 -83.08 -45.02
N ALA A 338 -60.56 -82.44 -46.12
CA ALA A 338 -59.95 -81.19 -46.57
C ALA A 338 -60.16 -80.05 -45.56
N LEU A 339 -61.35 -79.96 -44.95
CA LEU A 339 -61.63 -79.00 -43.89
C LEU A 339 -60.76 -79.26 -42.65
N GLU A 340 -60.65 -80.51 -42.20
CA GLU A 340 -59.79 -80.89 -41.07
C GLU A 340 -58.31 -80.55 -41.33
N ALA A 341 -57.82 -80.79 -42.54
CA ALA A 341 -56.46 -80.41 -42.95
C ALA A 341 -56.26 -78.88 -42.95
N ARG A 342 -57.21 -78.11 -43.50
CA ARG A 342 -57.15 -76.64 -43.48
C ARG A 342 -57.27 -76.07 -42.06
N VAL A 343 -58.07 -76.69 -41.19
CA VAL A 343 -58.16 -76.31 -39.77
C VAL A 343 -56.84 -76.57 -39.05
N ALA A 344 -56.17 -77.69 -39.32
CA ALA A 344 -54.84 -77.98 -38.77
C ALA A 344 -53.78 -76.97 -39.25
N GLU A 345 -53.80 -76.60 -40.54
CA GLU A 345 -52.91 -75.58 -41.12
C GLU A 345 -53.15 -74.20 -40.48
N VAL A 346 -54.41 -73.77 -40.33
CA VAL A 346 -54.77 -72.54 -39.61
C VAL A 346 -54.29 -72.59 -38.16
N GLY A 347 -54.38 -73.74 -37.49
CA GLY A 347 -53.84 -73.95 -36.14
C GLY A 347 -52.34 -73.69 -36.07
N SER A 348 -51.56 -74.31 -36.96
CA SER A 348 -50.11 -74.11 -37.04
C SER A 348 -49.73 -72.66 -37.35
N LEU A 349 -50.45 -71.99 -38.26
CA LEU A 349 -50.22 -70.59 -38.58
C LEU A 349 -50.53 -69.68 -37.39
N ASN A 350 -51.58 -69.98 -36.64
CA ASN A 350 -51.93 -69.22 -35.45
C ASN A 350 -50.88 -69.37 -34.34
N ASP A 351 -50.32 -70.58 -34.16
CA ASP A 351 -49.22 -70.83 -33.24
C ASP A 351 -47.95 -70.08 -33.65
N GLN A 352 -47.62 -70.05 -34.94
CA GLN A 352 -46.48 -69.27 -35.47
C GLN A 352 -46.68 -67.77 -35.25
N VAL A 353 -47.89 -67.25 -35.50
CA VAL A 353 -48.23 -65.84 -35.23
C VAL A 353 -48.12 -65.53 -33.74
N ALA A 354 -48.57 -66.42 -32.85
CA ALA A 354 -48.44 -66.26 -31.41
C ALA A 354 -46.97 -66.23 -30.96
N ALA A 355 -46.13 -67.13 -31.49
CA ALA A 355 -44.69 -67.16 -31.21
C ALA A 355 -43.99 -65.87 -31.68
N MET A 356 -44.23 -65.43 -32.93
CA MET A 356 -43.68 -64.17 -33.44
C MET A 356 -44.16 -62.96 -32.63
N HIS A 357 -45.39 -62.98 -32.14
CA HIS A 357 -45.90 -61.90 -31.30
C HIS A 357 -45.19 -61.87 -29.94
N ALA A 358 -44.94 -63.02 -29.33
CA ALA A 358 -44.19 -63.12 -28.07
C ALA A 358 -42.75 -62.62 -28.22
N GLU A 359 -42.06 -62.99 -29.30
CA GLU A 359 -40.71 -62.50 -29.60
C GLU A 359 -40.67 -60.98 -29.79
N LEU A 360 -41.67 -60.39 -30.47
CA LEU A 360 -41.77 -58.94 -30.60
C LEU A 360 -41.98 -58.24 -29.27
N GLN A 361 -42.84 -58.78 -28.40
CA GLN A 361 -43.07 -58.19 -27.08
C GLN A 361 -41.80 -58.24 -26.23
N ALA A 362 -41.02 -59.32 -26.31
CA ALA A 362 -39.72 -59.41 -25.64
C ALA A 362 -38.73 -58.36 -26.16
N LEU A 363 -38.61 -58.18 -27.49
CA LEU A 363 -37.73 -57.17 -28.09
C LEU A 363 -38.17 -55.74 -27.76
N ILE A 364 -39.48 -55.47 -27.70
CA ILE A 364 -40.02 -54.17 -27.26
C ILE A 364 -39.61 -53.89 -25.81
N ALA A 365 -39.80 -54.87 -24.91
CA ALA A 365 -39.43 -54.74 -23.51
C ALA A 365 -37.92 -54.50 -23.32
N GLU A 366 -37.07 -55.22 -24.06
CA GLU A 366 -35.62 -55.03 -24.01
C GLU A 366 -35.21 -53.62 -24.50
N LYS A 367 -35.82 -53.12 -25.59
CA LYS A 367 -35.56 -51.77 -26.10
C LYS A 367 -36.04 -50.68 -25.15
N ASP A 368 -37.18 -50.86 -24.49
CA ASP A 368 -37.66 -49.90 -23.50
C ASP A 368 -36.76 -49.89 -22.26
N ALA A 369 -36.25 -51.05 -21.83
CA ALA A 369 -35.25 -51.15 -20.76
C ALA A 369 -33.93 -50.46 -21.13
N LEU A 370 -33.37 -50.72 -22.32
CA LEU A 370 -32.15 -50.06 -22.81
C LEU A 370 -32.34 -48.53 -22.96
N SER A 371 -33.49 -48.10 -23.48
CA SER A 371 -33.82 -46.68 -23.61
C SER A 371 -33.87 -45.99 -22.24
N LEU A 372 -34.43 -46.67 -21.22
CA LEU A 372 -34.46 -46.16 -19.85
C LEU A 372 -33.05 -46.10 -19.23
N GLN A 373 -32.21 -47.12 -19.46
CA GLN A 373 -30.82 -47.13 -19.00
C GLN A 373 -30.00 -45.98 -19.63
N LEU A 374 -30.14 -45.74 -20.93
CA LEU A 374 -29.49 -44.60 -21.59
C LEU A 374 -30.03 -43.26 -21.08
N GLN A 375 -31.34 -43.14 -20.86
CA GLN A 375 -31.95 -41.91 -20.33
C GLN A 375 -31.47 -41.60 -18.91
N THR A 376 -31.44 -42.59 -18.02
CA THR A 376 -30.94 -42.43 -16.65
C THR A 376 -29.46 -42.03 -16.62
N ARG A 377 -28.62 -42.58 -17.51
CA ARG A 377 -27.23 -42.14 -17.67
C ARG A 377 -27.15 -40.69 -18.15
N ILE A 378 -27.95 -40.30 -19.14
CA ILE A 378 -28.04 -38.90 -19.63
C ILE A 378 -28.40 -37.95 -18.48
N ASP A 379 -29.42 -38.28 -17.69
CA ASP A 379 -29.89 -37.44 -16.57
C ASP A 379 -28.81 -37.34 -15.48
N SER A 380 -28.09 -38.42 -15.20
CA SER A 380 -26.99 -38.43 -14.22
C SER A 380 -25.81 -37.52 -14.64
N ILE A 381 -25.45 -37.53 -15.92
CA ILE A 381 -24.39 -36.67 -16.46
C ILE A 381 -24.86 -35.22 -16.48
N ALA A 382 -26.12 -34.96 -16.82
CA ALA A 382 -26.69 -33.62 -16.77
C ALA A 382 -26.66 -33.04 -15.34
N ALA A 383 -26.98 -33.84 -14.33
CA ALA A 383 -26.90 -33.43 -12.93
C ALA A 383 -25.45 -33.16 -12.48
N ALA A 384 -24.51 -34.06 -12.82
CA ALA A 384 -23.09 -33.86 -12.52
C ALA A 384 -22.53 -32.59 -13.19
N ARG A 385 -22.94 -32.33 -14.44
CA ARG A 385 -22.58 -31.12 -15.18
C ARG A 385 -23.12 -29.86 -14.52
N ALA A 386 -24.38 -29.84 -14.11
CA ALA A 386 -24.97 -28.69 -13.42
C ALA A 386 -24.23 -28.38 -12.11
N LYS A 387 -23.81 -29.42 -11.36
CA LYS A 387 -22.99 -29.26 -10.16
C LYS A 387 -21.62 -28.66 -10.47
N ALA A 388 -20.93 -29.17 -11.49
CA ALA A 388 -19.63 -28.64 -11.92
C ALA A 388 -19.73 -27.20 -12.45
N GLU A 389 -20.81 -26.83 -13.14
CA GLU A 389 -21.06 -25.46 -13.58
C GLU A 389 -21.26 -24.51 -12.38
N ALA A 390 -21.96 -24.97 -11.33
CA ALA A 390 -22.12 -24.20 -10.10
C ALA A 390 -20.80 -24.02 -9.33
N GLU A 391 -19.99 -25.08 -9.20
CA GLU A 391 -18.65 -25.01 -8.58
C GLU A 391 -17.74 -24.05 -9.36
N LEU A 392 -17.78 -24.10 -10.69
CA LEU A 392 -17.01 -23.21 -11.56
C LEU A 392 -17.46 -21.75 -11.42
N ALA A 393 -18.77 -21.50 -11.30
CA ALA A 393 -19.30 -20.16 -11.05
C ALA A 393 -18.82 -19.61 -9.69
N ALA A 394 -18.87 -20.43 -8.64
CA ALA A 394 -18.37 -20.06 -7.32
C ALA A 394 -16.85 -19.77 -7.34
N LEU A 395 -16.06 -20.62 -8.02
CA LEU A 395 -14.61 -20.44 -8.13
C LEU A 395 -14.23 -19.20 -8.95
N ARG A 396 -15.03 -18.82 -9.96
CA ARG A 396 -14.86 -17.54 -10.66
C ARG A 396 -15.11 -16.36 -9.74
N GLN A 397 -16.16 -16.43 -8.91
CA GLN A 397 -16.46 -15.36 -7.96
C GLN A 397 -15.33 -15.19 -6.94
N THR A 398 -14.74 -16.29 -6.44
CA THR A 398 -13.58 -16.21 -5.54
C THR A 398 -12.34 -15.69 -6.27
N TYR A 399 -12.11 -16.10 -7.52
CA TYR A 399 -11.04 -15.55 -8.36
C TYR A 399 -11.18 -14.03 -8.56
N ASP A 400 -12.37 -13.55 -8.88
CA ASP A 400 -12.63 -12.11 -9.07
C ASP A 400 -12.42 -11.33 -7.76
N ALA A 401 -12.84 -11.89 -6.62
CA ALA A 401 -12.58 -11.30 -5.31
C ALA A 401 -11.08 -11.26 -4.96
N LEU A 402 -10.34 -12.33 -5.25
CA LEU A 402 -8.88 -12.37 -5.07
C LEU A 402 -8.17 -11.38 -6.00
N ALA A 403 -8.64 -11.23 -7.23
CA ALA A 403 -8.12 -10.25 -8.18
C ALA A 403 -8.33 -8.82 -7.66
N GLN A 404 -9.53 -8.49 -7.16
CA GLN A 404 -9.81 -7.19 -6.55
C GLN A 404 -8.96 -6.94 -5.29
N ALA A 405 -8.76 -7.97 -4.46
CA ALA A 405 -7.89 -7.87 -3.29
C ALA A 405 -6.43 -7.58 -3.68
N ARG A 406 -5.93 -8.26 -4.73
CA ARG A 406 -4.60 -8.00 -5.30
C ARG A 406 -4.48 -6.57 -5.84
N ASP A 407 -5.46 -6.10 -6.60
CA ASP A 407 -5.47 -4.73 -7.13
C ASP A 407 -5.47 -3.70 -5.98
N GLY A 408 -6.19 -3.98 -4.90
CA GLY A 408 -6.16 -3.19 -3.66
C GLY A 408 -4.79 -3.15 -3.00
N LEU A 409 -4.10 -4.30 -2.90
CA LEU A 409 -2.72 -4.37 -2.37
C LEU A 409 -1.72 -3.63 -3.27
N GLU A 410 -1.87 -3.72 -4.60
CA GLU A 410 -1.06 -2.96 -5.57
C GLU A 410 -1.25 -1.44 -5.40
N ALA A 411 -2.49 -0.99 -5.20
CA ALA A 411 -2.79 0.42 -4.92
C ALA A 411 -2.18 0.89 -3.60
N GLN A 412 -2.27 0.08 -2.53
CA GLN A 412 -1.62 0.38 -1.24
C GLN A 412 -0.10 0.46 -1.36
N LEU A 413 0.52 -0.45 -2.14
CA LEU A 413 1.96 -0.43 -2.39
C LEU A 413 2.39 0.84 -3.13
N ALA A 414 1.59 1.28 -4.12
CA ALA A 414 1.84 2.52 -4.85
C ALA A 414 1.70 3.76 -3.93
N ALA A 415 0.70 3.78 -3.05
CA ALA A 415 0.54 4.85 -2.06
C ALA A 415 1.73 4.91 -1.10
N CYS A 416 2.12 3.77 -0.51
CA CYS A 416 3.29 3.64 0.35
C CYS A 416 4.57 4.11 -0.36
N HIS A 417 4.76 3.78 -1.65
CA HIS A 417 5.89 4.26 -2.43
C HIS A 417 5.91 5.78 -2.62
N ASN A 418 4.76 6.40 -2.88
CA ASN A 418 4.64 7.85 -3.01
C ASN A 418 4.96 8.55 -1.67
N GLU A 419 4.48 8.00 -0.56
CA GLU A 419 4.77 8.53 0.79
C GLU A 419 6.26 8.41 1.14
N VAL A 420 6.89 7.26 0.84
CA VAL A 420 8.35 7.10 1.00
C VAL A 420 9.11 8.13 0.17
N THR A 421 8.70 8.38 -1.07
CA THR A 421 9.32 9.39 -1.94
C THR A 421 9.16 10.81 -1.35
N ALA A 422 7.98 11.12 -0.81
CA ALA A 422 7.74 12.41 -0.14
C ALA A 422 8.59 12.56 1.14
N LEU A 423 8.72 11.51 1.95
CA LEU A 423 9.57 11.50 3.15
C LEU A 423 11.05 11.63 2.79
N GLN A 424 11.52 10.97 1.73
CA GLN A 424 12.89 11.10 1.22
C GLN A 424 13.21 12.54 0.82
N ASN A 425 12.32 13.19 0.06
CA ASN A 425 12.48 14.61 -0.29
C ASN A 425 12.51 15.51 0.95
N ARG A 426 11.69 15.21 1.98
CA ARG A 426 11.68 15.94 3.24
C ARG A 426 12.97 15.72 4.03
N VAL A 427 13.51 14.51 4.04
CA VAL A 427 14.81 14.19 4.66
C VAL A 427 15.94 14.96 3.97
N GLU A 428 15.98 14.98 2.64
CA GLU A 428 16.97 15.76 1.88
C GLU A 428 16.87 17.26 2.20
N ALA A 429 15.66 17.81 2.24
CA ALA A 429 15.43 19.20 2.63
C ALA A 429 15.88 19.49 4.08
N LEU A 430 15.60 18.60 5.03
CA LEU A 430 16.06 18.73 6.42
C LEU A 430 17.58 18.62 6.54
N GLN A 431 18.22 17.73 5.77
CA GLN A 431 19.68 17.64 5.71
C GLN A 431 20.30 18.94 5.18
N GLY A 432 19.71 19.54 4.13
CA GLY A 432 20.12 20.86 3.63
C GLY A 432 20.01 21.95 4.70
N ARG A 433 18.87 22.00 5.42
CA ARG A 433 18.67 22.94 6.54
C ARG A 433 19.65 22.71 7.68
N LEU A 434 19.95 21.45 8.01
CA LEU A 434 20.92 21.09 9.06
C LEU A 434 22.33 21.58 8.68
N GLN A 435 22.76 21.35 7.43
CA GLN A 435 24.05 21.86 6.95
C GLN A 435 24.11 23.39 7.00
N HIS A 436 23.04 24.08 6.63
CA HIS A 436 22.95 25.54 6.74
C HIS A 436 23.06 26.01 8.19
N ALA A 437 22.23 25.48 9.09
CA ALA A 437 22.25 25.85 10.50
C ALA A 437 23.59 25.52 11.17
N THR A 438 24.27 24.44 10.76
CA THR A 438 25.61 24.12 11.26
C THR A 438 26.63 25.16 10.84
N ARG A 439 26.61 25.59 9.56
CA ARG A 439 27.49 26.67 9.07
C ARG A 439 27.23 27.99 9.81
N GLU A 440 25.96 28.37 10.02
CA GLU A 440 25.61 29.58 10.77
C GLU A 440 26.12 29.55 12.22
N VAL A 441 26.02 28.39 12.89
CA VAL A 441 26.55 28.21 14.25
C VAL A 441 28.08 28.36 14.26
N ASP A 442 28.78 27.77 13.29
CA ASP A 442 30.23 27.86 13.19
C ASP A 442 30.68 29.29 12.88
N GLU A 443 30.02 29.97 11.93
CA GLU A 443 30.27 31.38 11.59
C GLU A 443 30.05 32.29 12.82
N ALA A 444 28.91 32.17 13.50
CA ALA A 444 28.60 32.96 14.69
C ALA A 444 29.61 32.72 15.83
N ARG A 445 30.10 31.48 15.99
CA ARG A 445 31.16 31.16 16.96
C ARG A 445 32.48 31.82 16.62
N THR A 446 32.89 31.81 15.35
CA THR A 446 34.12 32.48 14.93
C THR A 446 34.02 33.99 15.11
N GLU A 447 32.88 34.59 14.77
CA GLU A 447 32.65 36.03 14.97
C GLU A 447 32.68 36.39 16.47
N LEU A 448 32.04 35.58 17.32
CA LEU A 448 32.08 35.74 18.77
C LEU A 448 33.52 35.70 19.30
N GLN A 449 34.33 34.72 18.88
CA GLN A 449 35.73 34.61 19.28
C GLN A 449 36.56 35.84 18.88
N MET A 450 36.34 36.35 17.66
CA MET A 450 37.02 37.55 17.18
C MET A 450 36.65 38.78 18.01
N ARG A 451 35.37 38.97 18.34
CA ARG A 451 34.90 40.08 19.18
C ARG A 451 35.38 39.97 20.62
N GLU A 452 35.41 38.78 21.19
CA GLU A 452 35.96 38.55 22.53
C GLU A 452 37.47 38.88 22.59
N ALA A 453 38.22 38.58 21.53
CA ALA A 453 39.62 38.99 21.40
C ALA A 453 39.77 40.51 21.27
N GLU A 454 38.90 41.17 20.49
CA GLU A 454 38.86 42.63 20.36
C GLU A 454 38.57 43.32 21.70
N ILE A 455 37.60 42.84 22.48
CA ILE A 455 37.35 43.37 23.83
C ILE A 455 38.57 43.20 24.73
N LYS A 456 39.22 42.02 24.74
CA LYS A 456 40.43 41.81 25.55
C LYS A 456 41.54 42.81 25.18
N ARG A 457 41.68 43.10 23.89
CA ARG A 457 42.62 44.12 23.40
C ARG A 457 42.24 45.52 23.86
N LEU A 458 40.98 45.92 23.68
CA LEU A 458 40.49 47.23 24.13
C LEU A 458 40.62 47.38 25.66
N GLN A 459 40.41 46.31 26.42
CA GLN A 459 40.64 46.28 27.87
C GLN A 459 42.11 46.49 28.24
N THR A 460 43.04 45.91 27.49
CA THR A 460 44.47 46.12 27.71
C THR A 460 44.88 47.55 27.36
N GLU A 461 44.44 48.08 26.22
CA GLU A 461 44.67 49.47 25.82
C GLU A 461 44.09 50.46 26.86
N LEU A 462 42.89 50.18 27.39
CA LEU A 462 42.28 50.98 28.47
C LEU A 462 43.10 50.91 29.76
N ALA A 463 43.59 49.73 30.15
CA ALA A 463 44.40 49.55 31.35
C ALA A 463 45.75 50.27 31.25
N GLU A 464 46.40 50.22 30.10
CA GLU A 464 47.65 50.96 29.82
C GLU A 464 47.43 52.46 29.92
N ALA A 465 46.35 52.96 29.31
CA ALA A 465 46.03 54.38 29.30
C ALA A 465 45.61 54.88 30.71
N ALA A 466 44.89 54.07 31.50
CA ALA A 466 44.63 54.35 32.91
C ALA A 466 45.91 54.38 33.75
N GLY A 467 46.87 53.49 33.45
CA GLY A 467 48.19 53.46 34.09
C GLY A 467 49.01 54.73 33.85
N TRP A 468 48.87 55.38 32.69
CA TRP A 468 49.44 56.71 32.42
C TRP A 468 48.78 57.81 33.25
N GLN A 469 47.45 57.78 33.36
CA GLN A 469 46.69 58.79 34.10
C GLN A 469 47.03 58.79 35.61
N GLN A 470 47.36 57.63 36.18
CA GLN A 470 47.85 57.52 37.56
C GLN A 470 49.27 58.08 37.76
N ARG A 471 50.15 58.02 36.74
CA ARG A 471 51.55 58.48 36.83
C ARG A 471 51.72 59.97 36.54
N ALA A 472 50.83 60.56 35.76
CA ALA A 472 50.92 61.95 35.30
C ALA A 472 51.07 63.00 36.44
N PRO A 473 50.37 62.92 37.59
CA PRO A 473 50.50 63.91 38.66
C PRO A 473 51.89 63.93 39.29
N ALA A 474 52.48 62.76 39.53
CA ALA A 474 53.81 62.63 40.14
C ALA A 474 54.91 63.19 39.21
N ILE A 475 54.79 62.96 37.90
CA ILE A 475 55.70 63.52 36.90
C ILE A 475 55.59 65.05 36.86
N ALA A 476 54.37 65.59 36.93
CA ALA A 476 54.13 67.03 36.93
C ALA A 476 54.63 67.73 38.22
N GLU A 477 54.46 67.11 39.40
CA GLU A 477 55.04 67.61 40.66
C GLU A 477 56.56 67.62 40.63
N PHE A 478 57.16 66.56 40.11
CA PHE A 478 58.61 66.44 39.97
C PHE A 478 59.18 67.49 39.00
N GLY A 479 58.52 67.74 37.86
CA GLY A 479 58.93 68.82 36.95
C GLY A 479 58.89 70.20 37.60
N ARG A 480 57.91 70.46 38.48
CA ARG A 480 57.82 71.71 39.24
C ARG A 480 58.96 71.86 40.26
N SER A 481 59.32 70.78 40.96
CA SER A 481 60.37 70.83 41.98
C SER A 481 61.77 71.10 41.40
N ILE A 482 62.08 70.62 40.20
CA ILE A 482 63.38 70.90 39.56
C ILE A 482 63.46 72.33 39.01
N SER A 483 62.34 72.89 38.52
CA SER A 483 62.33 74.25 37.93
C SER A 483 62.75 75.38 38.90
N LEU A 484 62.73 75.12 40.21
CA LEU A 484 63.07 76.07 41.27
C LEU A 484 64.56 76.08 41.64
N VAL A 485 65.36 75.14 41.14
CA VAL A 485 66.69 74.82 41.70
C VAL A 485 67.80 74.94 40.65
N GLY A 486 67.93 76.09 39.99
CA GLY A 486 69.10 76.47 39.16
C GLY A 486 69.31 75.69 37.85
N GLU A 487 70.02 76.30 36.89
CA GLU A 487 70.29 75.71 35.56
C GLU A 487 71.13 74.41 35.62
N THR A 488 72.03 74.31 36.61
CA THR A 488 72.92 73.15 36.81
C THR A 488 72.17 71.85 37.17
N LYS A 489 71.09 71.94 37.96
CA LYS A 489 70.32 70.74 38.35
C LYS A 489 69.35 70.30 37.27
N LEU A 490 68.90 71.23 36.41
CA LEU A 490 68.13 70.90 35.21
C LEU A 490 68.97 70.09 34.23
N ALA A 491 70.25 70.45 34.03
CA ALA A 491 71.17 69.69 33.20
C ALA A 491 71.35 68.25 33.72
N ALA A 492 71.65 68.11 35.02
CA ALA A 492 71.79 66.79 35.66
C ALA A 492 70.48 65.97 35.64
N ALA A 493 69.32 66.61 35.80
CA ALA A 493 68.01 65.95 35.71
C ALA A 493 67.72 65.45 34.28
N ASN A 494 67.98 66.28 33.27
CA ASN A 494 67.77 65.93 31.87
C ASN A 494 68.66 64.76 31.44
N SER A 495 69.92 64.73 31.89
CA SER A 495 70.83 63.61 31.65
C SER A 495 70.32 62.30 32.27
N ALA A 496 69.70 62.33 33.44
CA ALA A 496 69.12 61.14 34.07
C ALA A 496 67.88 60.64 33.30
N ILE A 497 67.01 61.56 32.87
CA ILE A 497 65.84 61.23 32.04
C ILE A 497 66.27 60.64 30.70
N ALA A 498 67.34 61.15 30.07
CA ALA A 498 67.91 60.59 28.85
C ALA A 498 68.39 59.13 29.03
N MET A 499 68.75 58.74 30.25
CA MET A 499 69.09 57.37 30.63
C MET A 499 67.87 56.52 31.07
N ASN A 500 66.64 57.00 30.84
CA ASN A 500 65.39 56.39 31.33
C ASN A 500 65.33 56.22 32.86
N LEU A 501 66.07 57.05 33.61
CA LEU A 501 66.08 57.05 35.07
C LEU A 501 65.33 58.29 35.58
N MET A 502 64.39 58.08 36.50
CA MET A 502 63.72 59.19 37.19
C MET A 502 64.71 59.83 38.19
N PRO A 503 65.04 61.12 38.07
CA PRO A 503 65.94 61.77 39.02
C PRO A 503 65.30 61.84 40.41
N LYS A 504 66.13 61.85 41.45
CA LYS A 504 65.72 61.77 42.86
C LYS A 504 66.37 62.87 43.67
N ALA A 505 65.57 63.67 44.37
CA ALA A 505 66.10 64.67 45.28
C ALA A 505 66.65 63.99 46.56
N VAL A 506 67.88 64.31 46.92
CA VAL A 506 68.56 63.83 48.13
C VAL A 506 69.00 65.01 49.00
N ARG A 507 68.97 64.82 50.32
CA ARG A 507 69.33 65.88 51.29
C ARG A 507 70.79 65.82 51.75
N THR A 508 71.42 64.66 51.59
CA THR A 508 72.82 64.41 51.94
C THR A 508 73.72 64.72 50.76
N PRO A 509 74.72 65.61 50.89
CA PRO A 509 75.77 65.70 49.91
C PRO A 509 76.69 64.47 50.00
N GLN A 510 77.30 64.14 48.87
CA GLN A 510 78.34 63.14 48.71
C GLN A 510 79.70 63.84 48.79
N ASP A 511 80.69 63.16 49.38
CA ASP A 511 82.08 63.62 49.53
C ASP A 511 82.76 63.83 48.16
N LEU A 512 82.66 65.05 47.63
CA LEU A 512 83.22 65.42 46.32
C LEU A 512 84.75 65.43 46.34
N GLY A 513 85.38 65.46 47.51
CA GLY A 513 86.83 65.32 47.68
C GLY A 513 87.39 63.95 47.28
N MET A 514 86.52 62.97 47.02
CA MET A 514 86.86 61.66 46.45
C MET A 514 87.11 61.70 44.93
N VAL A 515 86.63 62.74 44.25
CA VAL A 515 86.80 62.91 42.82
C VAL A 515 88.23 63.38 42.54
N LYS A 516 88.93 62.66 41.66
CA LYS A 516 90.32 62.96 41.32
C LYS A 516 90.44 64.37 40.74
N GLY A 517 91.20 65.24 41.41
CA GLY A 517 91.39 66.64 41.01
C GLY A 517 90.57 67.64 41.82
N ILE A 518 89.60 67.17 42.62
CA ILE A 518 88.87 67.99 43.58
C ILE A 518 89.56 67.88 44.95
N GLY A 519 90.20 68.97 45.35
CA GLY A 519 90.70 69.14 46.72
C GLY A 519 89.67 69.78 47.62
N ARG A 520 89.96 69.81 48.92
CA ARG A 520 89.13 70.42 49.98
C ARG A 520 88.55 71.81 49.62
N VAL A 521 89.39 72.69 49.08
CA VAL A 521 88.98 74.06 48.71
C VAL A 521 87.98 74.07 47.55
N TYR A 522 88.11 73.12 46.60
CA TYR A 522 87.21 73.00 45.46
C TYR A 522 85.90 72.31 45.84
N GLU A 523 85.97 71.31 46.71
CA GLU A 523 84.78 70.66 47.28
C GLU A 523 83.88 71.67 48.00
N GLN A 524 84.44 72.52 48.87
CA GLN A 524 83.64 73.51 49.59
C GLN A 524 82.99 74.54 48.65
N ARG A 525 83.73 74.99 47.63
CA ARG A 525 83.17 75.87 46.60
C ARG A 525 82.02 75.22 45.82
N LEU A 526 82.12 73.91 45.54
CA LEU A 526 81.06 73.15 44.89
C LEU A 526 79.81 73.07 45.79
N TYR A 527 79.97 72.79 47.09
CA TYR A 527 78.86 72.79 48.04
C TYR A 527 78.21 74.18 48.18
N GLU A 528 79.01 75.24 48.27
CA GLU A 528 78.53 76.63 48.30
C GLU A 528 77.74 77.00 47.03
N ALA A 529 78.11 76.42 45.88
CA ALA A 529 77.39 76.57 44.63
C ALA A 529 76.18 75.64 44.50
N GLY A 530 75.84 74.87 45.53
CA GLY A 530 74.68 73.99 45.55
C GLY A 530 74.87 72.68 44.77
N ILE A 531 76.12 72.29 44.50
CA ILE A 531 76.51 71.03 43.85
C ILE A 531 77.01 70.08 44.92
N GLY A 532 76.30 68.97 45.12
CA GLY A 532 76.59 68.08 46.24
C GLY A 532 76.53 66.60 45.90
N THR A 533 76.31 66.23 44.65
CA THR A 533 76.37 64.82 44.22
C THR A 533 77.40 64.63 43.12
N TYR A 534 77.95 63.43 43.03
CA TYR A 534 78.82 63.03 41.93
C TYR A 534 78.12 63.19 40.58
N TRP A 535 76.81 62.93 40.55
CA TRP A 535 75.98 63.05 39.34
C TRP A 535 75.81 64.50 38.90
N GLU A 536 75.58 65.45 39.82
CA GLU A 536 75.54 66.87 39.49
C GLU A 536 76.90 67.36 38.99
N LEU A 537 77.99 66.98 39.66
CA LEU A 537 79.36 67.35 39.27
C LEU A 537 79.74 66.81 37.88
N ALA A 538 79.33 65.58 37.54
CA ALA A 538 79.58 64.98 36.23
C ALA A 538 78.87 65.71 35.08
N ASN A 539 77.76 66.41 35.37
CA ASN A 539 76.94 67.11 34.38
C ASN A 539 77.15 68.64 34.39
N LEU A 540 78.16 69.14 35.10
CA LEU A 540 78.54 70.56 35.05
C LEU A 540 79.28 70.90 33.76
N SER A 541 78.94 72.06 33.17
CA SER A 541 79.69 72.63 32.05
C SER A 541 81.07 73.15 32.47
N ASP A 542 81.99 73.30 31.51
CA ASP A 542 83.33 73.85 31.77
C ASP A 542 83.24 75.29 32.32
N GLU A 543 82.33 76.11 31.78
CA GLU A 543 82.12 77.49 32.22
C GLU A 543 81.61 77.57 33.66
N GLU A 544 80.71 76.68 34.06
CA GLU A 544 80.20 76.59 35.43
C GLU A 544 81.26 76.06 36.38
N MET A 545 82.00 75.02 35.98
CA MET A 545 83.08 74.47 36.77
C MET A 545 84.19 75.52 37.01
N GLU A 546 84.54 76.31 36.00
CA GLU A 546 85.47 77.44 36.14
C GLU A 546 84.95 78.52 37.09
N ARG A 547 83.68 78.92 36.94
CA ARG A 547 83.04 79.95 37.77
C ARG A 547 82.98 79.52 39.23
N ILE A 548 82.56 78.28 39.50
CA ILE A 548 82.35 77.75 40.84
C ILE A 548 83.71 77.51 41.53
N LEU A 549 84.65 76.87 40.84
CA LEU A 549 85.95 76.54 41.41
C LEU A 549 86.89 77.76 41.52
N GLN A 550 86.56 78.91 40.92
CA GLN A 550 87.33 80.16 40.92
C GLN A 550 88.82 79.91 40.62
N VAL A 551 89.10 79.24 39.50
CA VAL A 551 90.44 78.81 39.09
C VAL A 551 91.18 79.96 38.42
N ASN A 552 92.41 80.25 38.86
CA ASN A 552 93.25 81.28 38.23
C ASN A 552 93.80 80.81 36.86
N PRO A 553 94.14 81.73 35.93
CA PRO A 553 94.62 81.36 34.58
C PRO A 553 95.80 80.36 34.54
N LEU A 554 96.70 80.44 35.52
CA LEU A 554 97.83 79.50 35.66
C LEU A 554 97.43 78.12 36.21
N GLN A 555 96.34 78.04 36.98
CA GLN A 555 95.81 76.78 37.52
C GLN A 555 94.97 76.02 36.47
N LYS A 556 94.33 76.77 35.55
CA LYS A 556 93.56 76.22 34.42
C LYS A 556 94.39 75.33 33.48
N LEU A 557 95.70 75.59 33.33
CA LEU A 557 96.60 74.73 32.55
C LEU A 557 96.91 73.37 33.22
N ARG A 558 96.60 73.20 34.51
CA ARG A 558 96.96 72.01 35.29
C ARG A 558 95.76 71.16 35.70
N ILE A 559 94.55 71.71 35.66
CA ILE A 559 93.31 71.02 36.03
C ILE A 559 92.65 70.50 34.76
N ASP A 560 92.30 69.23 34.76
CA ASP A 560 91.61 68.55 33.67
C ASP A 560 90.14 68.34 34.09
N PHE A 561 89.23 69.19 33.58
CA PHE A 561 87.81 69.12 33.91
C PHE A 561 87.12 67.90 33.31
N ASP A 562 87.59 67.40 32.16
CA ASP A 562 87.07 66.17 31.55
C ASP A 562 87.38 64.97 32.44
N ALA A 563 88.61 64.89 32.98
CA ALA A 563 88.98 63.85 33.91
C ALA A 563 88.17 63.90 35.21
N ILE A 564 87.85 65.09 35.72
CA ILE A 564 87.01 65.29 36.92
C ILE A 564 85.58 64.79 36.65
N ARG A 565 84.97 65.17 35.52
CA ARG A 565 83.61 64.71 35.16
C ARG A 565 83.55 63.19 34.99
N ALA A 566 84.50 62.61 34.25
CA ALA A 566 84.53 61.17 34.01
C ALA A 566 84.68 60.39 35.33
N ASP A 567 85.48 60.91 36.27
CA ASP A 567 85.66 60.29 37.57
C ASP A 567 84.43 60.44 38.48
N ALA A 568 83.76 61.60 38.44
CA ALA A 568 82.49 61.82 39.12
C ALA A 568 81.37 60.92 38.55
N GLU A 569 81.28 60.75 37.23
CA GLU A 569 80.32 59.84 36.59
C GLU A 569 80.56 58.39 37.01
N ARG A 570 81.82 57.95 36.98
CA ARG A 570 82.23 56.62 37.47
C ARG A 570 81.81 56.41 38.91
N LEU A 571 82.06 57.39 39.79
CA LEU A 571 81.66 57.31 41.20
C LEU A 571 80.13 57.30 41.39
N ALA A 572 79.39 58.06 40.59
CA ALA A 572 77.92 58.02 40.61
C ALA A 572 77.37 56.65 40.20
N GLN A 573 77.99 55.98 39.22
CA GLN A 573 77.62 54.62 38.81
C GLN A 573 78.01 53.59 39.88
N GLU A 574 79.25 53.65 40.40
CA GLU A 574 79.76 52.73 41.44
C GLU A 574 78.95 52.81 42.73
N THR A 575 78.49 54.01 43.09
CA THR A 575 77.67 54.25 44.30
C THR A 575 76.17 54.15 44.04
N ASN A 576 75.75 53.86 42.80
CA ASN A 576 74.36 53.79 42.36
C ASN A 576 73.55 55.06 42.70
N THR A 577 74.20 56.22 42.55
CA THR A 577 73.63 57.55 42.81
C THR A 577 73.40 58.36 41.54
N VAL A 578 73.39 57.69 40.37
CA VAL A 578 72.98 58.30 39.10
C VAL A 578 71.57 58.89 39.22
N GLY A 579 71.42 60.13 38.78
CA GLY A 579 70.15 60.86 38.86
C GLY A 579 69.82 61.43 40.24
N GLN A 580 70.72 61.33 41.23
CA GLN A 580 70.52 62.03 42.50
C GLN A 580 70.83 63.52 42.33
N LEU A 581 69.96 64.37 42.89
CA LEU A 581 70.09 65.83 42.88
C LEU A 581 70.07 66.31 44.33
N TRP A 582 71.06 67.09 44.74
CA TRP A 582 71.20 67.51 46.12
C TRP A 582 70.32 68.72 46.44
N SER A 583 69.81 68.81 47.68
CA SER A 583 68.89 69.89 48.09
C SER A 583 69.56 71.25 48.32
N GLY A 584 70.90 71.34 48.41
CA GLY A 584 71.64 72.61 48.41
C GLY A 584 71.90 73.28 49.77
N GLU A 585 71.84 72.56 50.89
CA GLU A 585 72.21 73.09 52.22
C GLU A 585 73.71 72.83 52.49
N ALA A 586 74.58 73.83 52.28
CA ALA A 586 76.05 73.71 52.42
C ALA A 586 76.49 73.14 53.78
N PRO A 587 77.21 71.99 53.81
CA PRO A 587 77.82 71.47 55.03
C PRO A 587 79.05 72.29 55.44
N ASP A 588 79.34 72.33 56.73
CA ASP A 588 80.58 72.89 57.26
C ASP A 588 81.74 71.91 57.18
N ASP A 589 82.90 72.43 56.81
CA ASP A 589 84.17 71.71 56.74
C ASP A 589 84.66 71.24 58.12
N PHE A 590 84.71 69.94 58.40
CA PHE A 590 85.17 69.46 59.70
C PHE A 590 86.69 69.23 59.78
N GLU A 591 87.45 69.37 58.68
CA GLU A 591 88.91 69.21 58.70
C GLU A 591 89.68 70.23 59.59
N PRO A 592 89.23 71.47 59.89
CA PRO A 592 89.90 72.35 60.86
C PRO A 592 89.94 71.77 62.29
N ILE A 593 89.04 70.84 62.62
CA ILE A 593 88.95 70.22 63.94
C ILE A 593 90.03 69.15 64.07
N LYS A 594 90.92 69.34 65.04
CA LYS A 594 92.09 68.48 65.23
C LYS A 594 91.66 67.06 65.60
N GLY A 595 91.93 66.12 64.69
CA GLY A 595 91.63 64.70 64.86
C GLY A 595 90.50 64.19 63.96
N ILE A 596 89.72 65.09 63.35
CA ILE A 596 88.77 64.72 62.31
C ILE A 596 89.51 64.70 60.97
N GLY A 597 89.60 63.51 60.36
CA GLY A 597 90.07 63.36 58.99
C GLY A 597 88.92 62.97 58.06
N LYS A 598 89.17 62.97 56.75
CA LYS A 598 88.19 62.70 55.68
C LYS A 598 87.26 61.50 55.93
N ILE A 599 87.80 60.40 56.46
CA ILE A 599 87.02 59.18 56.76
C ILE A 599 85.96 59.43 57.84
N TYR A 600 86.28 60.24 58.84
CA TYR A 600 85.38 60.58 59.94
C TYR A 600 84.39 61.66 59.53
N GLU A 601 84.83 62.67 58.79
CA GLU A 601 83.97 63.67 58.18
C GLU A 601 82.87 63.04 57.32
N ARG A 602 83.23 62.11 56.42
CA ARG A 602 82.27 61.36 55.61
C ARG A 602 81.23 60.62 56.46
N ARG A 603 81.67 59.93 57.51
CA ARG A 603 80.75 59.21 58.42
C ARG A 603 79.80 60.17 59.15
N LEU A 604 80.27 61.38 59.47
CA LEU A 604 79.44 62.42 60.09
C LEU A 604 78.39 62.94 59.11
N TYR A 605 78.77 63.23 57.86
CA TYR A 605 77.81 63.64 56.83
C TYR A 605 76.78 62.56 56.50
N GLU A 606 77.22 61.30 56.36
CA GLU A 606 76.34 60.14 56.16
C GLU A 606 75.38 59.94 57.35
N ALA A 607 75.82 60.27 58.58
CA ALA A 607 74.99 60.24 59.79
C ALA A 607 74.12 61.49 60.00
N GLY A 608 74.21 62.48 59.11
CA GLY A 608 73.40 63.70 59.14
C GLY A 608 73.93 64.84 60.01
N ILE A 609 75.16 64.73 60.55
CA ILE A 609 75.85 65.82 61.25
C ILE A 609 76.62 66.61 60.20
N ARG A 610 76.16 67.83 59.87
CA ARG A 610 76.65 68.57 58.70
C ARG A 610 77.15 69.96 59.00
N THR A 611 76.78 70.54 60.14
CA THR A 611 77.28 71.85 60.56
C THR A 611 78.11 71.77 61.83
N TYR A 612 78.96 72.77 62.10
CA TYR A 612 79.68 72.89 63.37
C TYR A 612 78.71 72.93 64.53
N ARG A 613 77.54 73.55 64.35
CA ARG A 613 76.45 73.52 65.32
C ARG A 613 75.90 72.12 65.57
N ASP A 614 75.67 71.33 64.53
CA ASP A 614 75.21 69.93 64.68
C ASP A 614 76.26 69.10 65.42
N LEU A 615 77.54 69.30 65.11
CA LEU A 615 78.65 68.61 65.78
C LEU A 615 78.80 69.05 67.25
N ALA A 616 78.64 70.34 67.54
CA ALA A 616 78.71 70.90 68.89
C ALA A 616 77.51 70.56 69.80
N SER A 617 76.40 70.14 69.20
CA SER A 617 75.17 69.70 69.88
C SER A 617 75.04 68.18 69.98
N THR A 618 75.95 67.43 69.34
CA THR A 618 76.00 65.97 69.42
C THR A 618 76.72 65.52 70.69
N THR A 619 76.26 64.41 71.31
CA THR A 619 76.91 63.86 72.49
C THR A 619 78.14 62.99 72.12
N PRO A 620 79.14 62.87 73.01
CA PRO A 620 80.30 62.01 72.77
C PRO A 620 79.93 60.55 72.46
N GLU A 621 78.86 60.03 73.07
CA GLU A 621 78.36 58.67 72.85
C GLU A 621 77.82 58.49 71.44
N ARG A 622 77.10 59.48 70.95
CA ARG A 622 76.57 59.48 69.58
C ARG A 622 77.70 59.62 68.55
N LEU A 623 78.73 60.42 68.83
CA LEU A 623 79.92 60.48 67.99
C LEU A 623 80.68 59.15 67.98
N ALA A 624 80.82 58.48 69.13
CA ALA A 624 81.44 57.15 69.20
C ALA A 624 80.66 56.10 68.39
N GLU A 625 79.32 56.16 68.41
CA GLU A 625 78.43 55.27 67.66
C GLU A 625 78.54 55.47 66.14
N ILE A 626 78.69 56.72 65.69
CA ILE A 626 78.83 57.09 64.27
C ILE A 626 80.23 56.79 63.76
N ILE A 627 81.25 57.20 64.52
CA ILE A 627 82.65 57.10 64.11
C ILE A 627 83.18 55.68 64.23
N LYS A 628 82.71 54.87 65.18
CA LYS A 628 83.12 53.48 65.43
C LYS A 628 84.65 53.31 65.39
N PRO A 629 85.40 53.97 66.31
CA PRO A 629 86.87 53.91 66.31
C PRO A 629 87.37 52.49 66.58
N ARG A 630 88.40 52.04 65.84
CA ARG A 630 89.07 50.75 66.08
C ARG A 630 90.24 50.95 67.07
N PRO A 631 90.37 50.15 68.15
CA PRO A 631 91.49 50.24 69.08
C PRO A 631 92.85 50.04 68.37
N PRO A 632 93.94 50.74 68.76
CA PRO A 632 94.11 51.50 70.01
C PRO A 632 93.84 53.01 69.92
N ALA A 633 93.41 53.54 68.77
CA ALA A 633 93.16 54.98 68.61
C ALA A 633 91.72 55.33 69.05
N GLN A 634 91.56 55.89 70.26
CA GLN A 634 90.32 56.54 70.69
C GLN A 634 90.45 58.06 70.43
N PRO A 635 89.69 58.63 69.49
CA PRO A 635 89.65 60.07 69.30
C PRO A 635 89.01 60.77 70.51
N ASP A 636 89.50 61.96 70.84
CA ASP A 636 88.94 62.79 71.90
C ASP A 636 87.70 63.52 71.38
N PHE A 637 86.53 62.88 71.52
CA PHE A 637 85.25 63.44 71.09
C PHE A 637 84.85 64.70 71.86
N ALA A 638 85.26 64.82 73.13
CA ALA A 638 85.00 66.03 73.92
C ALA A 638 85.80 67.22 73.36
N HIS A 639 87.03 66.98 72.91
CA HIS A 639 87.83 67.99 72.22
C HIS A 639 87.21 68.42 70.88
N TRP A 640 86.66 67.49 70.11
CA TRP A 640 85.98 67.81 68.85
C TRP A 640 84.74 68.68 69.06
N ILE A 641 83.89 68.34 70.03
CA ILE A 641 82.69 69.12 70.37
C ILE A 641 83.09 70.54 70.82
N ALA A 642 84.15 70.68 71.62
CA ALA A 642 84.63 71.98 72.08
C ALA A 642 85.17 72.84 70.92
N GLN A 643 85.94 72.26 69.99
CA GLN A 643 86.43 72.96 68.81
C GLN A 643 85.32 73.30 67.82
N ALA A 644 84.36 72.40 67.61
CA ALA A 644 83.18 72.65 66.80
C ALA A 644 82.36 73.83 67.36
N ARG A 645 82.21 73.94 68.68
CA ARG A 645 81.53 75.08 69.31
C ARG A 645 82.27 76.39 69.07
N GLN A 646 83.60 76.40 69.16
CA GLN A 646 84.43 77.58 68.86
C GLN A 646 84.33 77.99 67.39
N LEU A 647 84.29 77.02 66.46
CA LEU A 647 84.14 77.28 65.04
C LEU A 647 82.74 77.76 64.68
N ALA A 648 81.70 77.20 65.29
CA ALA A 648 80.31 77.66 65.13
C ALA A 648 80.14 79.12 65.60
N GLU A 649 80.75 79.49 66.73
CA GLU A 649 80.77 80.87 67.22
C GLU A 649 81.54 81.81 66.28
N ALA A 650 82.62 81.33 65.66
CA ALA A 650 83.42 82.11 64.72
C ALA A 650 82.76 82.31 63.35
N THR A 651 81.96 81.34 62.89
CA THR A 651 81.22 81.41 61.62
C THR A 651 79.79 81.97 61.77
N GLY A 652 79.36 82.29 62.99
CA GLY A 652 78.07 82.94 63.27
C GLY A 652 76.85 82.02 63.20
N GLN A 653 77.03 80.74 63.55
CA GLN A 653 76.02 79.67 63.45
C GLN A 653 75.24 79.36 64.73
#